data_AF-A0A2A2F335-F1
#
_entry.id   AF-A0A2A2F335-F1
#
_cell.length_a   1.000
_cell.length_b   1.000
_cell.length_c   1.000
_cell.angle_alpha   90.00
_cell.angle_beta   90.00
_cell.angle_gamma   90.00
#
_symmetry.space_group_name_H-M   'P 1'
#
loop_
_entity.id
_entity.type
_entity.pdbx_description
1 polymer ?
#
loop_
_entity_poly.entity_id
_entity_poly.type
_entity_poly.pdbx_seq_one_letter_code
_entity_poly.pdbx_strand_id
1 'polypeptide(L)'
;MSIALPRHPTLRPWLLTALCAVALGFAPLASAELPGAAADSPPPSDASTAPLDAESGDLPGAATEADEVPTVHGLALYDEPALPADFSHFPHVNPEAPKGGSMTRAAVGSSFDSTNPFIIRGTAAIGISQIYDTLLEANPNEPFSLYGLLAEGIRLDPERHWIEFDIRREARFHDGEPVTAHDVAFSFELLIEQGNPFYSGYYAEVQSVEALDDHTVRFEFASNDSRELPLIIGQLPVLPKHYWESRDFSAPTLERHPGSGPYRIGEVQPGRSITYVRDDDYWGRDLPVNRGRYNIDRLVYDYYRDRDIAWEAFKAGVMDYRTDARAATWAIGYDFPAYRDGLVKRLAIPDVNPSVMQAFVFNLRRDKFSDPRVREALSLTFDFPWLNANIFYDTYKRTESFFQNSEMAAEGLPSDAELELLEPFRDQLPERLFEEPVPIEHPDDLRERLRVALDLLREAGYEVEDGVLRHTETGRPLSIEVLLYDSGLERVVQPMLRNMARLGVQSSIRIVDINQYLNRLRSFDFDMTTAHFPQSNNPGNEQRDFWTSAVAEVPQSRNLMGLQHPVVDALVEQLIRADSRETLNTLTRALDRVLLWQFAMIPHYHSGETRIAVWDKFDWPEPYPKYGMDLDAWWVDPEREAEINRRVRRR
;
A
#
# COMPACT_ATOMS: atom_id res chain seq x y z
N MET A 1 39.86 16.57 -31.95
CA MET A 1 39.33 17.76 -31.26
C MET A 1 38.10 17.29 -30.51
N SER A 2 38.28 17.08 -29.21
CA SER A 2 37.32 16.47 -28.28
C SER A 2 36.29 17.53 -27.86
N ILE A 3 35.00 17.23 -27.95
CA ILE A 3 33.96 17.99 -27.27
C ILE A 3 33.04 16.97 -26.60
N ALA A 4 33.08 17.00 -25.27
CA ALA A 4 32.37 16.13 -24.35
C ALA A 4 30.86 16.45 -24.32
N LEU A 5 30.04 15.40 -24.31
CA LEU A 5 28.63 15.46 -23.93
C LEU A 5 28.53 15.46 -22.40
N PRO A 6 27.78 16.38 -21.76
CA PRO A 6 27.58 16.35 -20.32
C PRO A 6 26.62 15.21 -19.94
N ARG A 7 26.96 14.50 -18.87
CA ARG A 7 26.12 13.50 -18.21
C ARG A 7 24.90 14.20 -17.61
N HIS A 8 23.71 13.82 -18.05
CA HIS A 8 22.44 14.25 -17.45
C HIS A 8 22.17 13.45 -16.17
N PRO A 9 21.87 14.09 -15.03
CA PRO A 9 21.38 13.39 -13.85
C PRO A 9 19.90 13.05 -14.05
N THR A 10 19.57 11.83 -13.64
CA THR A 10 18.31 11.11 -13.82
C THR A 10 17.16 11.70 -12.98
N LEU A 11 16.02 11.95 -13.63
CA LEU A 11 14.78 12.58 -13.13
C LEU A 11 13.64 11.52 -13.07
N ARG A 12 12.85 11.39 -11.98
CA ARG A 12 12.06 10.16 -11.67
C ARG A 12 11.06 10.24 -10.42
N PRO A 13 9.70 9.94 -10.45
CA PRO A 13 8.68 9.90 -9.31
C PRO A 13 7.68 8.68 -9.02
N TRP A 14 7.02 8.59 -7.81
CA TRP A 14 5.61 8.10 -7.59
C TRP A 14 4.78 8.45 -6.29
N LEU A 15 5.14 7.99 -5.08
CA LEU A 15 4.45 8.22 -3.77
C LEU A 15 2.94 8.55 -3.75
N LEU A 16 2.12 7.57 -3.34
CA LEU A 16 1.09 7.80 -2.30
C LEU A 16 0.66 6.48 -1.58
N THR A 17 1.48 5.44 -1.67
CA THR A 17 0.95 4.07 -1.77
C THR A 17 0.80 3.32 -0.45
N ALA A 18 1.31 3.82 0.68
CA ALA A 18 1.29 3.06 1.94
C ALA A 18 -0.08 3.10 2.66
N LEU A 19 -0.69 4.28 2.86
CA LEU A 19 -2.02 4.38 3.49
C LEU A 19 -3.21 4.15 2.53
N CYS A 20 -3.03 4.37 1.22
CA CYS A 20 -4.09 4.14 0.24
C CYS A 20 -4.43 2.65 0.02
N ALA A 21 -3.57 1.71 0.44
CA ALA A 21 -3.85 0.29 0.31
C ALA A 21 -5.05 -0.18 1.18
N VAL A 22 -5.41 0.57 2.24
CA VAL A 22 -6.61 0.30 3.05
C VAL A 22 -7.91 0.61 2.29
N ALA A 23 -7.87 1.44 1.24
CA ALA A 23 -9.05 1.77 0.43
C ALA A 23 -9.49 0.65 -0.55
N LEU A 24 -8.78 -0.48 -0.62
CA LEU A 24 -9.21 -1.68 -1.34
C LEU A 24 -9.90 -2.61 -0.34
N GLY A 25 -11.20 -2.39 -0.15
CA GLY A 25 -12.00 -3.00 0.92
C GLY A 25 -11.95 -4.54 1.00
N PHE A 26 -11.89 -5.04 2.23
CA PHE A 26 -12.08 -6.45 2.60
C PHE A 26 -13.00 -6.55 3.85
N ALA A 27 -14.23 -7.07 3.66
CA ALA A 27 -15.31 -7.25 4.67
C ALA A 27 -15.10 -8.49 5.60
N PRO A 28 -15.71 -8.66 6.81
CA PRO A 28 -16.40 -9.92 7.19
C PRO A 28 -17.58 -9.82 8.20
N LEU A 29 -18.21 -10.98 8.47
CA LEU A 29 -18.90 -11.44 9.71
C LEU A 29 -18.96 -13.00 9.62
N ALA A 30 -19.15 -13.82 10.66
CA ALA A 30 -18.97 -13.74 12.12
C ALA A 30 -19.17 -15.14 12.76
N SER A 31 -18.82 -15.34 14.04
CA SER A 31 -19.09 -16.59 14.80
C SER A 31 -19.56 -16.35 16.24
N ALA A 32 -20.44 -17.23 16.71
CA ALA A 32 -21.22 -17.17 17.94
C ALA A 32 -20.50 -17.66 19.21
N GLU A 33 -21.00 -17.20 20.37
CA GLU A 33 -20.61 -17.48 21.76
C GLU A 33 -20.76 -18.95 22.19
N LEU A 34 -19.88 -19.42 23.09
CA LEU A 34 -20.17 -20.38 24.18
C LEU A 34 -19.13 -20.24 25.34
N PRO A 35 -19.42 -20.73 26.56
CA PRO A 35 -19.07 -20.02 27.81
C PRO A 35 -17.91 -20.60 28.64
N GLY A 36 -17.30 -19.72 29.43
CA GLY A 36 -16.99 -19.87 30.87
C GLY A 36 -16.09 -21.01 31.37
N ALA A 37 -14.93 -20.65 31.92
CA ALA A 37 -14.34 -21.35 33.05
C ALA A 37 -13.48 -20.39 33.90
N ALA A 38 -13.88 -20.24 35.17
CA ALA A 38 -13.17 -19.53 36.21
C ALA A 38 -11.97 -20.35 36.72
N ALA A 39 -10.90 -19.68 37.13
CA ALA A 39 -9.99 -20.17 38.14
C ALA A 39 -9.42 -18.99 38.93
N ASP A 40 -9.37 -19.20 40.23
CA ASP A 40 -9.32 -18.23 41.30
C ASP A 40 -7.97 -18.37 42.05
N SER A 41 -7.51 -17.26 42.65
CA SER A 41 -6.61 -17.16 43.83
C SER A 41 -5.07 -17.31 43.63
N PRO A 42 -4.23 -16.86 44.59
CA PRO A 42 -4.20 -15.60 45.37
C PRO A 42 -2.74 -15.00 45.47
N PRO A 43 -2.51 -13.86 46.16
CA PRO A 43 -1.19 -13.17 46.21
C PRO A 43 -0.40 -13.48 47.50
N PRO A 44 0.88 -13.07 47.56
CA PRO A 44 1.47 -12.61 48.82
C PRO A 44 2.22 -11.27 48.62
N SER A 45 1.89 -10.19 49.31
CA SER A 45 2.10 -9.84 50.72
C SER A 45 3.38 -9.04 50.97
N ASP A 46 3.19 -7.85 51.52
CA ASP A 46 4.17 -6.91 52.07
C ASP A 46 5.27 -7.51 52.94
N ALA A 47 6.45 -6.89 52.89
CA ALA A 47 7.32 -6.75 54.06
C ALA A 47 8.18 -5.48 53.96
N SER A 48 7.75 -4.46 54.70
CA SER A 48 8.56 -3.35 55.20
C SER A 48 9.49 -3.83 56.32
N THR A 49 10.75 -3.37 56.36
CA THR A 49 11.36 -2.66 57.52
C THR A 49 12.80 -2.21 57.23
N ALA A 50 13.11 -0.99 57.70
CA ALA A 50 14.28 -0.12 57.49
C ALA A 50 15.52 -0.49 58.36
N PRO A 51 16.43 0.45 58.69
CA PRO A 51 17.41 1.20 57.89
C PRO A 51 18.86 1.01 58.41
N LEU A 52 19.89 1.41 57.65
CA LEU A 52 21.21 1.70 58.23
C LEU A 52 21.85 2.91 57.55
N ASP A 53 21.94 3.99 58.32
CA ASP A 53 22.72 5.19 58.05
C ASP A 53 24.22 4.88 58.04
N ALA A 54 24.93 5.40 57.04
CA ALA A 54 26.35 5.73 57.16
C ALA A 54 26.63 6.99 56.31
N GLU A 55 26.95 8.07 57.00
CA GLU A 55 27.29 9.37 56.45
C GLU A 55 28.59 9.37 55.62
N SER A 56 28.68 10.43 54.80
CA SER A 56 29.86 11.20 54.40
C SER A 56 30.41 10.98 52.98
N GLY A 57 30.30 12.04 52.19
CA GLY A 57 31.00 12.17 50.91
C GLY A 57 30.32 13.16 49.96
N ASP A 58 30.26 14.43 50.35
CA ASP A 58 29.89 15.53 49.46
C ASP A 58 30.96 15.66 48.37
N LEU A 59 30.71 15.06 47.21
CA LEU A 59 31.39 15.34 45.96
C LEU A 59 30.42 16.19 45.13
N PRO A 60 30.87 17.31 44.51
CA PRO A 60 30.00 18.07 43.65
C PRO A 60 29.62 17.17 42.48
N GLY A 61 28.40 16.64 42.54
CA GLY A 61 27.75 16.07 41.37
C GLY A 61 27.76 17.15 40.32
N ALA A 62 28.56 16.94 39.27
CA ALA A 62 28.23 17.53 37.99
C ALA A 62 26.82 17.03 37.69
N ALA A 63 25.84 17.90 37.90
CA ALA A 63 24.56 17.74 37.26
C ALA A 63 24.88 17.75 35.77
N THR A 64 24.92 16.56 35.17
CA THR A 64 24.64 16.41 33.76
C THR A 64 23.28 17.06 33.57
N GLU A 65 23.27 18.26 32.98
CA GLU A 65 22.07 18.78 32.34
C GLU A 65 21.55 17.62 31.47
N ALA A 66 20.37 17.10 31.80
CA ALA A 66 19.70 16.20 30.89
C ALA A 66 19.46 17.04 29.63
N ASP A 67 20.14 16.69 28.53
CA ASP A 67 19.95 17.35 27.25
C ASP A 67 18.45 17.34 26.92
N GLU A 68 17.83 18.52 26.91
CA GLU A 68 16.41 18.69 26.62
C GLU A 68 16.17 18.25 25.16
N VAL A 69 15.32 17.24 24.94
CA VAL A 69 15.04 16.72 23.60
C VAL A 69 14.46 17.86 22.73
N PRO A 70 15.09 18.21 21.60
CA PRO A 70 14.68 19.36 20.81
C PRO A 70 13.29 19.14 20.19
N THR A 71 12.47 20.19 20.18
CA THR A 71 11.22 20.20 19.41
C THR A 71 11.52 20.60 17.97
N VAL A 72 11.13 19.75 17.01
CA VAL A 72 11.34 19.94 15.57
C VAL A 72 10.01 20.02 14.80
N HIS A 73 10.03 20.57 13.59
CA HIS A 73 8.83 20.78 12.74
C HIS A 73 8.56 19.64 11.75
N GLY A 74 9.47 18.67 11.65
CA GLY A 74 9.36 17.56 10.73
C GLY A 74 10.35 16.43 11.05
N LEU A 75 10.08 15.25 10.48
CA LEU A 75 10.90 14.05 10.61
C LEU A 75 11.26 13.52 9.23
N ALA A 76 12.44 12.92 9.10
CA ALA A 76 12.82 12.10 7.96
C ALA A 76 13.45 10.79 8.44
N LEU A 77 13.34 9.73 7.64
CA LEU A 77 13.68 8.37 8.09
C LEU A 77 15.18 8.17 8.38
N TYR A 78 16.04 8.70 7.51
CA TYR A 78 17.50 8.53 7.60
C TYR A 78 18.26 9.85 7.81
N ASP A 79 17.78 10.94 7.22
CA ASP A 79 18.43 12.26 7.22
C ASP A 79 17.54 13.32 7.92
N GLU A 80 17.83 14.60 7.73
CA GLU A 80 16.96 15.71 8.13
C GLU A 80 15.95 16.06 7.02
N PRO A 81 14.74 16.56 7.37
CA PRO A 81 13.80 17.08 6.38
C PRO A 81 14.42 18.21 5.54
N ALA A 82 14.19 18.19 4.23
CA ALA A 82 14.81 19.14 3.30
C ALA A 82 14.31 20.60 3.43
N LEU A 83 13.10 20.81 3.97
CA LEU A 83 12.50 22.14 4.11
C LEU A 83 12.78 22.72 5.51
N PRO A 84 13.22 23.99 5.61
CA PRO A 84 13.48 24.64 6.89
C PRO A 84 12.18 24.90 7.66
N ALA A 85 12.26 25.15 8.97
CA ALA A 85 11.09 25.35 9.84
C ALA A 85 10.18 26.51 9.42
N ASP A 86 10.71 27.52 8.74
CA ASP A 86 9.99 28.72 8.28
C ASP A 86 9.55 28.64 6.81
N PHE A 87 9.56 27.44 6.20
CA PHE A 87 9.05 27.27 4.84
C PHE A 87 7.60 27.73 4.72
N SER A 88 7.25 28.36 3.60
CA SER A 88 5.94 29.00 3.43
C SER A 88 4.92 28.14 2.67
N HIS A 89 5.39 27.19 1.87
CA HIS A 89 4.60 26.23 1.11
C HIS A 89 5.52 25.13 0.57
N PHE A 90 4.96 23.97 0.20
CA PHE A 90 5.72 22.95 -0.54
C PHE A 90 6.19 23.49 -1.91
N PRO A 91 7.36 23.06 -2.41
CA PRO A 91 7.96 23.66 -3.62
C PRO A 91 7.22 23.33 -4.93
N HIS A 92 6.34 22.33 -4.94
CA HIS A 92 5.60 21.86 -6.13
C HIS A 92 4.15 22.36 -6.19
N VAL A 93 3.77 23.39 -5.42
CA VAL A 93 2.39 23.91 -5.38
C VAL A 93 2.33 25.31 -5.96
N ASN A 94 1.15 25.73 -6.41
CA ASN A 94 0.87 27.13 -6.70
C ASN A 94 0.12 27.75 -5.50
N PRO A 95 0.74 28.60 -4.67
CA PRO A 95 0.10 29.18 -3.49
C PRO A 95 -1.10 30.07 -3.84
N GLU A 96 -1.19 30.55 -5.09
CA GLU A 96 -2.28 31.39 -5.61
C GLU A 96 -3.22 30.60 -6.55
N ALA A 97 -3.22 29.25 -6.45
CA ALA A 97 -4.11 28.41 -7.24
C ALA A 97 -5.59 28.78 -6.99
N PRO A 98 -6.40 28.97 -8.05
CA PRO A 98 -7.81 29.31 -7.90
C PRO A 98 -8.57 28.19 -7.18
N LYS A 99 -9.40 28.58 -6.21
CA LYS A 99 -10.32 27.68 -5.52
C LYS A 99 -11.62 27.59 -6.29
N GLY A 100 -12.09 26.38 -6.60
CA GLY A 100 -13.34 26.21 -7.34
C GLY A 100 -13.53 24.88 -8.04
N GLY A 101 -14.72 24.70 -8.61
CA GLY A 101 -15.00 23.67 -9.60
C GLY A 101 -15.10 22.25 -9.05
N SER A 102 -15.13 21.25 -9.93
CA SER A 102 -15.26 19.85 -9.53
C SER A 102 -14.35 18.92 -10.32
N MET A 103 -13.96 17.81 -9.69
CA MET A 103 -13.30 16.68 -10.34
C MET A 103 -14.14 15.42 -10.17
N THR A 104 -14.61 14.87 -11.29
CA THR A 104 -15.34 13.60 -11.33
C THR A 104 -14.41 12.46 -11.78
N ARG A 105 -14.29 11.44 -10.94
CA ARG A 105 -13.44 10.25 -11.13
C ARG A 105 -14.33 9.00 -11.17
N ALA A 106 -13.93 7.98 -11.93
CA ALA A 106 -14.59 6.67 -11.81
C ALA A 106 -13.89 5.79 -10.78
N ALA A 107 -14.70 5.20 -9.93
CA ALA A 107 -14.39 3.97 -9.20
C ALA A 107 -14.85 2.80 -10.06
N VAL A 108 -13.92 1.99 -10.61
CA VAL A 108 -14.30 0.88 -11.50
C VAL A 108 -13.99 -0.48 -10.88
N GLY A 109 -14.92 -1.42 -11.05
CA GLY A 109 -14.77 -2.80 -10.57
C GLY A 109 -15.08 -2.97 -9.09
N SER A 110 -15.65 -1.94 -8.45
CA SER A 110 -16.03 -1.94 -7.04
C SER A 110 -17.41 -1.32 -6.84
N SER A 111 -17.92 -1.48 -5.62
CA SER A 111 -19.06 -0.78 -5.03
C SER A 111 -18.62 -0.37 -3.61
N PHE A 112 -19.41 0.46 -2.93
CA PHE A 112 -19.19 0.74 -1.51
C PHE A 112 -20.51 0.64 -0.76
N ASP A 113 -20.42 0.24 0.51
CA ASP A 113 -21.54 0.20 1.46
C ASP A 113 -21.15 0.76 2.85
N SER A 114 -19.94 1.32 2.98
CA SER A 114 -19.46 1.96 4.22
C SER A 114 -18.72 3.28 3.93
N THR A 115 -18.94 4.28 4.77
CA THR A 115 -18.13 5.49 4.91
C THR A 115 -17.11 5.37 6.04
N ASN A 116 -17.06 4.27 6.79
CA ASN A 116 -15.98 3.96 7.72
C ASN A 116 -14.91 3.12 6.97
N PRO A 117 -13.68 3.64 6.73
CA PRO A 117 -12.63 2.91 6.02
C PRO A 117 -11.81 1.96 6.89
N PHE A 118 -11.96 2.05 8.21
CA PHE A 118 -11.02 1.44 9.15
C PHE A 118 -11.41 0.04 9.58
N ILE A 119 -12.61 -0.40 9.20
CA ILE A 119 -13.23 -1.58 9.77
C ILE A 119 -13.01 -2.80 8.92
N ILE A 120 -12.98 -3.92 9.61
CA ILE A 120 -13.12 -5.21 8.97
C ILE A 120 -14.47 -5.31 8.24
N ARG A 121 -15.61 -4.85 8.76
CA ARG A 121 -16.93 -5.08 8.10
C ARG A 121 -17.18 -4.13 6.90
N GLY A 122 -17.71 -4.63 5.78
CA GLY A 122 -18.18 -3.81 4.63
C GLY A 122 -17.08 -3.41 3.62
N THR A 123 -17.44 -2.56 2.66
CA THR A 123 -16.54 -2.02 1.62
C THR A 123 -16.54 -0.49 1.68
N ALA A 124 -15.38 0.07 1.99
CA ALA A 124 -15.16 1.50 2.16
C ALA A 124 -15.35 2.31 0.86
N ALA A 125 -15.88 3.52 0.98
CA ALA A 125 -15.95 4.47 -0.11
C ALA A 125 -14.55 4.98 -0.51
N ILE A 126 -14.22 4.95 -1.80
CA ILE A 126 -13.01 5.55 -2.35
C ILE A 126 -12.96 7.06 -2.03
N GLY A 127 -11.77 7.54 -1.66
CA GLY A 127 -11.50 8.95 -1.36
C GLY A 127 -11.89 9.39 0.05
N ILE A 128 -12.42 8.49 0.89
CA ILE A 128 -12.93 8.82 2.22
C ILE A 128 -11.85 9.33 3.19
N SER A 129 -10.58 9.00 2.96
CA SER A 129 -9.46 9.49 3.77
C SER A 129 -9.31 11.01 3.71
N GLN A 130 -9.84 11.68 2.69
CA GLN A 130 -9.78 13.15 2.51
C GLN A 130 -10.49 13.95 3.61
N ILE A 131 -11.26 13.28 4.46
CA ILE A 131 -11.96 13.94 5.57
C ILE A 131 -11.16 13.96 6.86
N TYR A 132 -10.08 13.21 6.97
CA TYR A 132 -9.26 13.10 8.19
C TYR A 132 -7.90 13.77 7.96
N ASP A 133 -7.46 14.58 8.91
CA ASP A 133 -6.05 14.94 9.00
C ASP A 133 -5.26 13.87 9.77
N THR A 134 -3.97 13.80 9.48
CA THR A 134 -2.96 13.05 10.24
C THR A 134 -2.15 13.99 11.14
N LEU A 135 -1.28 13.43 11.99
CA LEU A 135 -0.38 14.24 12.82
C LEU A 135 0.60 15.05 11.96
N LEU A 136 1.16 14.42 10.92
CA LEU A 136 2.12 14.98 9.99
C LEU A 136 1.71 14.73 8.54
N GLU A 137 2.15 15.60 7.63
CA GLU A 137 1.90 15.54 6.19
C GLU A 137 3.18 15.22 5.41
N ALA A 138 3.09 14.30 4.46
CA ALA A 138 4.24 13.91 3.64
C ALA A 138 4.57 14.93 2.54
N ASN A 139 5.86 15.18 2.30
CA ASN A 139 6.30 15.95 1.14
C ASN A 139 6.61 15.00 -0.04
N PRO A 140 5.84 15.01 -1.14
CA PRO A 140 6.09 14.14 -2.29
C PRO A 140 7.35 14.52 -3.10
N ASN A 141 8.13 15.54 -2.68
CA ASN A 141 9.47 15.81 -3.22
C ASN A 141 10.61 15.11 -2.48
N GLU A 142 10.32 14.42 -1.38
CA GLU A 142 11.32 13.74 -0.55
C GLU A 142 11.04 12.23 -0.46
N PRO A 143 12.06 11.38 -0.26
CA PRO A 143 11.89 9.93 -0.22
C PRO A 143 10.95 9.46 0.90
N PHE A 144 11.13 10.01 2.12
CA PHE A 144 10.25 9.83 3.26
C PHE A 144 10.53 10.89 4.33
N SER A 145 9.88 12.05 4.15
CA SER A 145 9.91 13.14 5.12
C SER A 145 8.48 13.62 5.38
N LEU A 146 8.18 13.88 6.65
CA LEU A 146 6.88 14.33 7.13
C LEU A 146 7.05 15.68 7.85
N TYR A 147 6.09 16.58 7.66
CA TYR A 147 6.06 17.91 8.24
C TYR A 147 4.79 18.12 9.07
N GLY A 148 4.84 18.99 10.09
CA GLY A 148 3.72 19.22 10.99
C GLY A 148 2.38 19.54 10.29
N LEU A 149 1.35 18.73 10.56
CA LEU A 149 -0.05 18.97 10.18
C LEU A 149 -0.86 19.28 11.45
N LEU A 150 -1.55 18.29 12.05
CA LEU A 150 -2.20 18.46 13.36
C LEU A 150 -1.18 18.72 14.46
N ALA A 151 0.02 18.13 14.35
CA ALA A 151 1.14 18.42 15.23
C ALA A 151 1.95 19.61 14.70
N GLU A 152 2.24 20.59 15.56
CA GLU A 152 3.17 21.69 15.25
C GLU A 152 4.59 21.46 15.73
N GLY A 153 4.75 20.60 16.74
CA GLY A 153 6.03 20.24 17.34
C GLY A 153 6.15 18.74 17.52
N ILE A 154 7.38 18.24 17.36
CA ILE A 154 7.73 16.83 17.49
C ILE A 154 8.96 16.73 18.38
N ARG A 155 8.91 15.88 19.41
CA ARG A 155 10.08 15.50 20.21
C ARG A 155 10.25 13.99 20.08
N LEU A 156 11.31 13.55 19.42
CA LEU A 156 11.67 12.14 19.33
C LEU A 156 12.87 11.91 20.24
N ASP A 157 12.73 10.97 21.17
CA ASP A 157 13.83 10.50 22.00
C ASP A 157 15.05 10.14 21.13
N PRO A 158 16.28 10.60 21.45
CA PRO A 158 17.47 10.26 20.67
C PRO A 158 17.70 8.75 20.55
N GLU A 159 17.29 7.98 21.55
CA GLU A 159 17.36 6.51 21.56
C GLU A 159 16.08 5.84 21.02
N ARG A 160 15.08 6.63 20.59
CA ARG A 160 13.76 6.21 20.08
C ARG A 160 13.01 5.28 21.03
N HIS A 161 12.96 5.59 22.31
CA HIS A 161 12.02 4.90 23.22
C HIS A 161 10.63 5.53 23.20
N TRP A 162 10.53 6.81 22.86
CA TRP A 162 9.26 7.53 22.84
C TRP A 162 9.26 8.65 21.81
N ILE A 163 8.05 9.08 21.43
CA ILE A 163 7.80 10.29 20.64
C ILE A 163 6.66 11.09 21.26
N GLU A 164 6.80 12.41 21.26
CA GLU A 164 5.75 13.36 21.63
C GLU A 164 5.37 14.24 20.46
N PHE A 165 4.08 14.57 20.38
CA PHE A 165 3.53 15.52 19.42
C PHE A 165 2.77 16.63 20.13
N ASP A 166 3.05 17.87 19.76
CA ASP A 166 2.34 19.06 20.21
C ASP A 166 1.20 19.38 19.25
N ILE A 167 -0.06 19.18 19.67
CA ILE A 167 -1.27 19.37 18.88
C ILE A 167 -1.65 20.85 18.81
N ARG A 168 -1.85 21.34 17.57
CA ARG A 168 -2.24 22.71 17.26
C ARG A 168 -3.53 23.11 17.97
N ARG A 169 -3.52 24.26 18.64
CA ARG A 169 -4.67 24.77 19.42
C ARG A 169 -5.84 25.21 18.53
N GLU A 170 -5.53 25.59 17.30
CA GLU A 170 -6.49 25.98 16.26
C GLU A 170 -7.14 24.79 15.55
N ALA A 171 -6.66 23.55 15.77
CA ALA A 171 -7.18 22.37 15.08
C ALA A 171 -8.64 22.06 15.45
N ARG A 172 -9.50 21.87 14.44
CA ARG A 172 -10.94 21.66 14.63
C ARG A 172 -11.46 20.53 13.74
N PHE A 173 -12.38 19.74 14.29
CA PHE A 173 -13.22 18.86 13.47
C PHE A 173 -14.25 19.68 12.69
N HIS A 174 -14.84 19.05 11.68
CA HIS A 174 -15.88 19.64 10.83
C HIS A 174 -17.11 20.13 11.61
N ASP A 175 -17.42 19.56 12.77
CA ASP A 175 -18.52 20.02 13.62
C ASP A 175 -18.14 21.19 14.55
N GLY A 176 -16.88 21.64 14.50
CA GLY A 176 -16.37 22.78 15.27
C GLY A 176 -15.79 22.41 16.64
N GLU A 177 -15.81 21.13 17.02
CA GLU A 177 -15.12 20.66 18.23
C GLU A 177 -13.60 20.73 18.06
N PRO A 178 -12.82 21.04 19.13
CA PRO A 178 -11.37 21.02 19.10
C PRO A 178 -10.82 19.62 18.86
N VAL A 179 -9.78 19.50 18.04
CA VAL A 179 -8.94 18.30 18.00
C VAL A 179 -7.95 18.38 19.16
N THR A 180 -7.89 17.33 19.97
CA THR A 180 -7.03 17.26 21.17
C THR A 180 -6.13 16.03 21.15
N ALA A 181 -5.11 16.01 22.01
CA ALA A 181 -4.29 14.83 22.25
C ALA A 181 -5.10 13.60 22.69
N HIS A 182 -6.25 13.80 23.35
CA HIS A 182 -7.16 12.72 23.74
C HIS A 182 -7.83 12.05 22.53
N ASP A 183 -8.08 12.78 21.44
CA ASP A 183 -8.58 12.21 20.18
C ASP A 183 -7.52 11.35 19.52
N VAL A 184 -6.24 11.76 19.60
CA VAL A 184 -5.11 10.99 19.06
C VAL A 184 -4.95 9.66 19.80
N ALA A 185 -4.92 9.68 21.13
CA ALA A 185 -4.85 8.48 21.96
C ALA A 185 -6.04 7.54 21.69
N PHE A 186 -7.26 8.10 21.68
CA PHE A 186 -8.47 7.35 21.37
C PHE A 186 -8.44 6.72 19.97
N SER A 187 -7.95 7.45 18.96
CA SER A 187 -7.87 6.96 17.57
C SER A 187 -6.95 5.76 17.47
N PHE A 188 -5.78 5.85 18.10
CA PHE A 188 -4.82 4.76 18.14
C PHE A 188 -5.43 3.50 18.78
N GLU A 189 -5.97 3.64 19.99
CA GLU A 189 -6.61 2.54 20.74
C GLU A 189 -7.77 1.92 19.95
N LEU A 190 -8.66 2.75 19.40
CA LEU A 190 -9.81 2.29 18.64
C LEU A 190 -9.40 1.47 17.41
N LEU A 191 -8.37 1.90 16.68
CA LEU A 191 -7.90 1.21 15.48
C LEU A 191 -7.25 -0.14 15.80
N ILE A 192 -6.43 -0.23 16.85
CA ILE A 192 -5.80 -1.51 17.22
C ILE A 192 -6.79 -2.50 17.86
N GLU A 193 -7.84 -2.01 18.54
CA GLU A 193 -8.83 -2.87 19.20
C GLU A 193 -9.98 -3.29 18.28
N GLN A 194 -10.49 -2.37 17.45
CA GLN A 194 -11.73 -2.56 16.69
C GLN A 194 -11.57 -2.34 15.18
N GLY A 195 -10.41 -1.86 14.73
CA GLY A 195 -10.10 -1.67 13.31
C GLY A 195 -9.81 -2.98 12.58
N ASN A 196 -9.45 -2.86 11.31
CA ASN A 196 -8.90 -3.95 10.51
C ASN A 196 -7.65 -4.52 11.21
N PRO A 197 -7.47 -5.85 11.31
CA PRO A 197 -6.30 -6.46 11.96
C PRO A 197 -4.94 -5.94 11.51
N PHE A 198 -4.86 -5.42 10.28
CA PHE A 198 -3.71 -4.64 9.79
C PHE A 198 -3.22 -3.61 10.82
N TYR A 199 -4.10 -2.83 11.45
CA TYR A 199 -3.69 -1.79 12.40
C TYR A 199 -3.02 -2.36 13.64
N SER A 200 -3.55 -3.46 14.20
CA SER A 200 -2.95 -4.11 15.36
C SER A 200 -1.55 -4.67 15.06
N GLY A 201 -1.31 -5.20 13.86
CA GLY A 201 0.02 -5.65 13.42
C GLY A 201 0.96 -4.49 13.08
N TYR A 202 0.44 -3.47 12.38
CA TYR A 202 1.21 -2.32 11.92
C TYR A 202 1.73 -1.46 13.09
N TYR A 203 0.95 -1.38 14.18
CA TYR A 203 1.29 -0.65 15.40
C TYR A 203 1.76 -1.54 16.56
N ALA A 204 2.09 -2.82 16.31
CA ALA A 204 2.39 -3.80 17.36
C ALA A 204 3.59 -3.43 18.28
N GLU A 205 4.47 -2.55 17.81
CA GLU A 205 5.66 -2.08 18.55
C GLU A 205 5.40 -0.84 19.41
N VAL A 206 4.19 -0.29 19.42
CA VAL A 206 3.80 0.77 20.35
C VAL A 206 3.34 0.13 21.65
N GLN A 207 4.02 0.44 22.75
CA GLN A 207 3.71 -0.07 24.08
C GLN A 207 2.50 0.63 24.70
N SER A 208 2.43 1.96 24.58
CA SER A 208 1.33 2.75 25.11
C SER A 208 1.24 4.11 24.42
N VAL A 209 0.04 4.70 24.46
CA VAL A 209 -0.22 6.09 24.09
C VAL A 209 -0.85 6.80 25.28
N GLU A 210 -0.39 8.01 25.60
CA GLU A 210 -0.92 8.83 26.68
C GLU A 210 -1.10 10.27 26.21
N ALA A 211 -2.29 10.83 26.45
CA ALA A 211 -2.51 12.27 26.37
C ALA A 211 -2.03 12.90 27.68
N LEU A 212 -0.85 13.51 27.68
CA LEU A 212 -0.25 14.14 28.86
C LEU A 212 -1.04 15.39 29.29
N ASP A 213 -1.61 16.09 28.31
CA ASP A 213 -2.58 17.17 28.46
C ASP A 213 -3.41 17.30 27.17
N ASP A 214 -4.22 18.36 27.02
CA ASP A 214 -5.08 18.56 25.83
C ASP A 214 -4.29 18.73 24.52
N HIS A 215 -3.01 19.08 24.58
CA HIS A 215 -2.17 19.45 23.45
C HIS A 215 -0.89 18.63 23.33
N THR A 216 -0.61 17.71 24.25
CA THR A 216 0.59 16.88 24.19
C THR A 216 0.21 15.41 24.26
N VAL A 217 0.53 14.65 23.21
CA VAL A 217 0.37 13.18 23.18
C VAL A 217 1.73 12.52 23.10
N ARG A 218 1.93 11.48 23.91
CA ARG A 218 3.16 10.69 23.98
C ARG A 218 2.89 9.25 23.59
N PHE A 219 3.73 8.71 22.73
CA PHE A 219 3.77 7.28 22.42
C PHE A 219 5.06 6.70 22.97
N GLU A 220 4.95 5.60 23.73
CA GLU A 220 6.07 4.79 24.21
C GLU A 220 6.21 3.56 23.30
N PHE A 221 7.43 3.18 22.96
CA PHE A 221 7.71 2.05 22.08
C PHE A 221 8.22 0.85 22.88
N ALA A 222 7.74 -0.33 22.51
CA ALA A 222 8.16 -1.60 23.11
C ALA A 222 9.60 -1.97 22.72
N SER A 223 10.09 -1.45 21.60
CA SER A 223 11.48 -1.54 21.14
C SER A 223 11.85 -0.28 20.35
N ASN A 224 13.15 0.00 20.27
CA ASN A 224 13.70 1.08 19.44
C ASN A 224 14.25 0.58 18.09
N ASP A 225 13.85 -0.64 17.71
CA ASP A 225 14.31 -1.35 16.52
C ASP A 225 13.82 -0.69 15.22
N SER A 226 12.54 -0.30 15.18
CA SER A 226 11.94 0.30 13.98
C SER A 226 12.20 1.81 13.91
N ARG A 227 13.04 2.21 12.95
CA ARG A 227 13.27 3.63 12.63
C ARG A 227 12.08 4.29 11.95
N GLU A 228 11.23 3.49 11.32
CA GLU A 228 10.07 3.95 10.57
C GLU A 228 8.86 4.24 11.47
N LEU A 229 8.75 3.53 12.60
CA LEU A 229 7.60 3.63 13.50
C LEU A 229 7.24 5.07 13.92
N PRO A 230 8.17 5.97 14.26
CA PRO A 230 7.83 7.37 14.56
C PRO A 230 7.15 8.09 13.38
N LEU A 231 7.58 7.85 12.14
CA LEU A 231 6.97 8.42 10.95
C LEU A 231 5.59 7.79 10.67
N ILE A 232 5.48 6.48 10.87
CA ILE A 232 4.21 5.73 10.76
C ILE A 232 3.15 6.31 11.71
N ILE A 233 3.51 6.61 12.95
CA ILE A 233 2.62 7.26 13.92
C ILE A 233 2.25 8.67 13.47
N GLY A 234 3.21 9.41 12.89
CA GLY A 234 2.94 10.69 12.24
C GLY A 234 1.83 10.64 11.19
N GLN A 235 1.58 9.47 10.58
CA GLN A 235 0.54 9.26 9.58
C GLN A 235 -0.78 8.70 10.15
N LEU A 236 -0.92 8.58 11.47
CA LEU A 236 -2.14 8.14 12.13
C LEU A 236 -3.30 9.11 11.80
N PRO A 237 -4.40 8.64 11.18
CA PRO A 237 -5.60 9.45 11.01
C PRO A 237 -6.23 9.74 12.38
N VAL A 238 -6.56 10.99 12.67
CA VAL A 238 -7.18 11.37 13.95
C VAL A 238 -8.70 11.40 13.81
N LEU A 239 -9.35 10.48 14.52
CA LEU A 239 -10.79 10.30 14.56
C LEU A 239 -11.40 11.09 15.74
N PRO A 240 -12.58 11.70 15.55
CA PRO A 240 -13.26 12.43 16.62
C PRO A 240 -13.78 11.49 17.70
N LYS A 241 -13.20 11.58 18.91
CA LYS A 241 -13.58 10.73 20.05
C LYS A 241 -15.05 10.89 20.39
N HIS A 242 -15.54 12.12 20.48
CA HIS A 242 -16.93 12.46 20.80
C HIS A 242 -17.94 11.86 19.81
N TYR A 243 -17.51 11.55 18.58
CA TYR A 243 -18.34 10.86 17.62
C TYR A 243 -18.28 9.34 17.80
N TRP A 244 -17.08 8.75 17.84
CA TRP A 244 -16.96 7.30 17.76
C TRP A 244 -17.14 6.56 19.09
N GLU A 245 -16.90 7.21 20.24
CA GLU A 245 -16.91 6.55 21.57
C GLU A 245 -18.26 5.88 21.94
N SER A 246 -19.37 6.39 21.39
CA SER A 246 -20.72 5.93 21.70
C SER A 246 -21.34 5.07 20.59
N ARG A 247 -20.58 4.73 19.55
CA ARG A 247 -21.08 4.04 18.35
C ARG A 247 -20.41 2.66 18.19
N ASP A 248 -21.09 1.73 17.51
CA ASP A 248 -20.46 0.48 17.07
C ASP A 248 -19.50 0.79 15.92
N PHE A 249 -18.24 1.05 16.27
CA PHE A 249 -17.20 1.39 15.29
C PHE A 249 -17.13 0.35 14.19
N SER A 250 -17.19 -0.94 14.57
CA SER A 250 -17.01 -2.07 13.66
C SER A 250 -18.15 -2.26 12.65
N ALA A 251 -19.28 -1.56 12.75
CA ALA A 251 -20.39 -1.67 11.80
C ALA A 251 -20.21 -0.79 10.55
N PRO A 252 -20.59 -1.28 9.35
CA PRO A 252 -20.72 -0.42 8.17
C PRO A 252 -21.71 0.69 8.44
N THR A 253 -21.37 1.90 8.03
CA THR A 253 -22.23 3.08 8.15
C THR A 253 -22.23 3.86 6.85
N LEU A 254 -23.32 4.55 6.54
CA LEU A 254 -23.41 5.48 5.42
C LEU A 254 -23.60 6.93 5.90
N GLU A 255 -23.39 7.15 7.20
CA GLU A 255 -23.48 8.45 7.82
C GLU A 255 -22.36 9.37 7.34
N ARG A 256 -22.65 10.67 7.37
CA ARG A 256 -21.71 11.74 7.05
C ARG A 256 -21.01 12.16 8.34
N HIS A 257 -20.16 11.28 8.86
CA HIS A 257 -19.41 11.54 10.09
C HIS A 257 -18.40 12.69 9.90
N PRO A 258 -18.08 13.44 10.97
CA PRO A 258 -17.08 14.49 10.92
C PRO A 258 -15.67 13.89 10.87
N GLY A 259 -14.75 14.61 10.23
CA GLY A 259 -13.31 14.47 10.43
C GLY A 259 -12.69 15.85 10.62
N SER A 260 -11.38 15.98 10.50
CA SER A 260 -10.66 17.25 10.66
C SER A 260 -10.14 17.83 9.34
N GLY A 261 -10.08 17.03 8.28
CA GLY A 261 -9.40 17.32 7.03
C GLY A 261 -10.09 18.35 6.11
N PRO A 262 -9.55 18.58 4.91
CA PRO A 262 -9.99 19.65 4.01
C PRO A 262 -11.35 19.42 3.34
N TYR A 263 -11.89 18.20 3.37
CA TYR A 263 -13.20 17.89 2.77
C TYR A 263 -14.17 17.25 3.75
N ARG A 264 -15.46 17.51 3.59
CA ARG A 264 -16.58 16.86 4.28
C ARG A 264 -17.26 15.83 3.39
N ILE A 265 -17.88 14.83 4.00
CA ILE A 265 -18.76 13.90 3.27
C ILE A 265 -20.00 14.68 2.79
N GLY A 266 -20.13 14.81 1.48
CA GLY A 266 -21.28 15.39 0.80
C GLY A 266 -22.36 14.35 0.52
N GLU A 267 -22.84 14.30 -0.72
CA GLU A 267 -23.88 13.35 -1.12
C GLU A 267 -23.34 11.91 -1.15
N VAL A 268 -24.11 10.98 -0.59
CA VAL A 268 -23.78 9.55 -0.53
C VAL A 268 -24.91 8.77 -1.21
N GLN A 269 -24.59 8.10 -2.31
CA GLN A 269 -25.46 7.19 -3.04
C GLN A 269 -24.79 5.81 -3.11
N PRO A 270 -25.07 4.91 -2.16
CA PRO A 270 -24.41 3.61 -2.04
C PRO A 270 -24.38 2.84 -3.36
N GLY A 271 -23.21 2.34 -3.73
CA GLY A 271 -22.97 1.61 -4.98
C GLY A 271 -23.14 2.42 -6.28
N ARG A 272 -23.35 3.75 -6.20
CA ARG A 272 -23.48 4.63 -7.36
C ARG A 272 -22.52 5.81 -7.32
N SER A 273 -22.52 6.64 -6.27
CA SER A 273 -21.63 7.78 -6.20
C SER A 273 -21.42 8.28 -4.77
N ILE A 274 -20.29 8.95 -4.55
CA ILE A 274 -20.04 9.74 -3.34
C ILE A 274 -19.37 11.06 -3.73
N THR A 275 -19.76 12.14 -3.05
CA THR A 275 -19.15 13.46 -3.22
C THR A 275 -18.47 13.88 -1.93
N TYR A 276 -17.25 14.37 -2.02
CA TYR A 276 -16.59 15.13 -0.95
C TYR A 276 -16.58 16.61 -1.31
N VAL A 277 -16.94 17.46 -0.35
CA VAL A 277 -17.08 18.91 -0.54
C VAL A 277 -16.05 19.62 0.31
N ARG A 278 -15.25 20.51 -0.28
CA ARG A 278 -14.21 21.26 0.45
C ARG A 278 -14.86 22.04 1.58
N ASP A 279 -14.23 22.00 2.73
CA ASP A 279 -14.60 22.83 3.87
C ASP A 279 -13.93 24.20 3.75
N ASP A 280 -14.72 25.24 3.45
CA ASP A 280 -14.20 26.61 3.37
C ASP A 280 -13.69 27.11 4.74
N ASP A 281 -14.16 26.51 5.84
CA ASP A 281 -13.74 26.78 7.21
C ASP A 281 -12.67 25.80 7.72
N TYR A 282 -12.04 25.02 6.83
CA TYR A 282 -10.95 24.11 7.20
C TYR A 282 -9.86 24.83 8.00
N TRP A 283 -9.63 24.34 9.22
CA TRP A 283 -8.75 24.95 10.21
C TRP A 283 -7.30 25.09 9.71
N GLY A 284 -6.83 24.10 8.93
CA GLY A 284 -5.44 23.98 8.49
C GLY A 284 -5.16 24.59 7.11
N ARG A 285 -6.11 25.32 6.51
CA ARG A 285 -6.01 25.77 5.10
C ARG A 285 -4.81 26.68 4.79
N ASP A 286 -4.35 27.42 5.79
CA ASP A 286 -3.27 28.41 5.67
C ASP A 286 -1.90 27.87 6.13
N LEU A 287 -1.84 26.61 6.59
CA LEU A 287 -0.58 25.97 6.97
C LEU A 287 0.35 25.81 5.76
N PRO A 288 1.69 25.90 5.94
CA PRO A 288 2.64 25.70 4.85
C PRO A 288 2.45 24.39 4.07
N VAL A 289 2.14 23.29 4.75
CA VAL A 289 1.90 21.98 4.11
C VAL A 289 0.63 21.94 3.24
N ASN A 290 -0.30 22.89 3.42
CA ASN A 290 -1.61 22.94 2.77
C ASN A 290 -1.79 24.14 1.83
N ARG A 291 -0.97 25.18 1.96
CA ARG A 291 -1.05 26.37 1.10
C ARG A 291 -0.80 25.98 -0.36
N GLY A 292 -1.74 26.31 -1.24
CA GLY A 292 -1.70 25.92 -2.66
C GLY A 292 -2.22 24.52 -2.95
N ARG A 293 -2.72 23.78 -1.95
CA ARG A 293 -3.35 22.46 -2.08
C ARG A 293 -4.85 22.53 -1.78
N TYR A 294 -5.56 21.43 -2.07
CA TYR A 294 -7.00 21.26 -1.91
C TYR A 294 -7.80 22.36 -2.63
N ASN A 295 -7.48 22.59 -3.91
CA ASN A 295 -8.05 23.72 -4.66
C ASN A 295 -9.44 23.47 -5.23
N ILE A 296 -9.89 22.21 -5.29
CA ILE A 296 -11.13 21.82 -5.97
C ILE A 296 -12.30 21.79 -4.97
N ASP A 297 -13.46 22.38 -5.28
CA ASP A 297 -14.58 22.44 -4.33
C ASP A 297 -15.23 21.06 -4.11
N ARG A 298 -15.29 20.25 -5.17
CA ARG A 298 -16.05 19.00 -5.18
C ARG A 298 -15.27 17.86 -5.82
N LEU A 299 -14.98 16.83 -5.03
CA LEU A 299 -14.45 15.56 -5.52
C LEU A 299 -15.60 14.56 -5.64
N VAL A 300 -15.91 14.15 -6.86
CA VAL A 300 -17.01 13.21 -7.14
C VAL A 300 -16.42 11.87 -7.57
N TYR A 301 -16.85 10.80 -6.93
CA TYR A 301 -16.50 9.43 -7.30
C TYR A 301 -17.75 8.70 -7.76
N ASP A 302 -17.83 8.40 -9.06
CA ASP A 302 -18.91 7.62 -9.65
C ASP A 302 -18.49 6.15 -9.80
N TYR A 303 -19.32 5.22 -9.34
CA TYR A 303 -19.04 3.80 -9.32
C TYR A 303 -19.59 3.10 -10.54
N TYR A 304 -18.72 2.37 -11.23
CA TYR A 304 -19.03 1.59 -12.42
C TYR A 304 -18.59 0.14 -12.21
N ARG A 305 -19.51 -0.79 -12.47
CA ARG A 305 -19.16 -2.21 -12.49
C ARG A 305 -18.28 -2.57 -13.70
N ASP A 306 -18.46 -1.84 -14.80
CA ASP A 306 -17.87 -2.17 -16.10
C ASP A 306 -16.98 -1.02 -16.61
N ARG A 307 -15.77 -1.36 -17.06
CA ARG A 307 -14.76 -0.41 -17.54
C ARG A 307 -15.10 0.23 -18.88
N ASP A 308 -15.89 -0.44 -19.73
CA ASP A 308 -16.37 0.10 -21.00
C ASP A 308 -17.48 1.13 -20.78
N ILE A 309 -18.37 0.91 -19.79
CA ILE A 309 -19.34 1.94 -19.40
C ILE A 309 -18.62 3.19 -18.87
N ALA A 310 -17.63 3.02 -17.98
CA ALA A 310 -16.81 4.13 -17.50
C ALA A 310 -16.01 4.81 -18.64
N TRP A 311 -15.66 4.08 -19.71
CA TRP A 311 -15.02 4.64 -20.90
C TRP A 311 -15.98 5.51 -21.73
N GLU A 312 -17.20 5.04 -21.96
CA GLU A 312 -18.22 5.84 -22.65
C GLU A 312 -18.59 7.10 -21.85
N ALA A 313 -18.73 6.98 -20.52
CA ALA A 313 -18.99 8.13 -19.64
C ALA A 313 -17.87 9.18 -19.71
N PHE A 314 -16.60 8.74 -19.74
CA PHE A 314 -15.46 9.64 -19.91
C PHE A 314 -15.48 10.36 -21.27
N LYS A 315 -15.71 9.63 -22.38
CA LYS A 315 -15.82 10.25 -23.71
C LYS A 315 -16.97 11.26 -23.81
N ALA A 316 -18.04 11.04 -23.06
CA ALA A 316 -19.20 11.92 -23.00
C ALA A 316 -18.98 13.17 -22.13
N GLY A 317 -17.87 13.27 -21.39
CA GLY A 317 -17.59 14.40 -20.48
C GLY A 317 -18.35 14.32 -19.16
N VAL A 318 -18.87 13.15 -18.81
CA VAL A 318 -19.45 12.90 -17.47
C VAL A 318 -18.35 12.74 -16.42
N MET A 319 -17.20 12.20 -16.82
CA MET A 319 -16.02 12.06 -15.96
C MET A 319 -14.89 12.96 -16.45
N ASP A 320 -14.22 13.60 -15.50
CA ASP A 320 -13.14 14.55 -15.79
C ASP A 320 -11.76 13.88 -15.79
N TYR A 321 -11.58 12.84 -14.97
CA TYR A 321 -10.29 12.18 -14.74
C TYR A 321 -10.45 10.66 -14.79
N ARG A 322 -9.48 9.97 -15.41
CA ARG A 322 -9.31 8.52 -15.31
C ARG A 322 -7.84 8.13 -15.28
N THR A 323 -7.52 7.15 -14.44
CA THR A 323 -6.29 6.36 -14.59
C THR A 323 -6.56 5.25 -15.60
N ASP A 324 -5.76 5.17 -16.66
CA ASP A 324 -5.95 4.21 -17.74
C ASP A 324 -5.20 2.90 -17.48
N ALA A 325 -5.94 1.92 -16.97
CA ALA A 325 -5.40 0.60 -16.68
C ALA A 325 -5.32 -0.33 -17.91
N ARG A 326 -5.85 0.05 -19.09
CA ARG A 326 -5.90 -0.83 -20.27
C ARG A 326 -4.97 -0.35 -21.37
N ALA A 327 -3.92 -1.13 -21.61
CA ALA A 327 -3.01 -0.99 -22.74
C ALA A 327 -3.72 -0.70 -24.09
N ALA A 328 -4.77 -1.47 -24.41
CA ALA A 328 -5.52 -1.31 -25.66
C ALA A 328 -6.19 0.07 -25.77
N THR A 329 -6.83 0.53 -24.69
CA THR A 329 -7.47 1.84 -24.65
C THR A 329 -6.42 2.92 -24.82
N TRP A 330 -5.28 2.81 -24.14
CA TRP A 330 -4.18 3.75 -24.32
C TRP A 330 -3.61 3.76 -25.73
N ALA A 331 -3.35 2.60 -26.34
CA ALA A 331 -2.70 2.51 -27.64
C ALA A 331 -3.58 3.02 -28.78
N ILE A 332 -4.86 2.62 -28.82
CA ILE A 332 -5.74 2.84 -29.97
C ILE A 332 -7.13 3.39 -29.64
N GLY A 333 -7.48 3.51 -28.34
CA GLY A 333 -8.81 3.95 -27.92
C GLY A 333 -9.02 5.47 -28.01
N TYR A 334 -7.96 6.28 -27.93
CA TYR A 334 -8.04 7.74 -27.96
C TYR A 334 -8.18 8.28 -29.38
N ASP A 335 -9.31 7.96 -30.00
CA ASP A 335 -9.70 8.44 -31.32
C ASP A 335 -11.19 8.85 -31.34
N PHE A 336 -11.52 9.90 -30.59
CA PHE A 336 -12.89 10.40 -30.44
C PHE A 336 -12.92 11.94 -30.51
N PRO A 337 -14.08 12.56 -30.80
CA PRO A 337 -14.15 13.99 -31.14
C PRO A 337 -13.59 14.93 -30.07
N ALA A 338 -13.80 14.68 -28.77
CA ALA A 338 -13.25 15.55 -27.72
C ALA A 338 -11.72 15.48 -27.65
N TYR A 339 -11.12 14.31 -27.85
CA TYR A 339 -9.67 14.15 -27.92
C TYR A 339 -9.06 14.82 -29.17
N ARG A 340 -9.67 14.62 -30.35
CA ARG A 340 -9.24 15.25 -31.60
C ARG A 340 -9.32 16.79 -31.55
N ASP A 341 -10.31 17.31 -30.83
CA ASP A 341 -10.49 18.76 -30.63
C ASP A 341 -9.60 19.35 -29.52
N GLY A 342 -8.73 18.53 -28.90
CA GLY A 342 -7.81 18.95 -27.84
C GLY A 342 -8.47 19.19 -26.47
N LEU A 343 -9.72 18.75 -26.27
CA LEU A 343 -10.45 18.92 -25.01
C LEU A 343 -10.14 17.82 -23.97
N VAL A 344 -9.43 16.76 -24.38
CA VAL A 344 -8.95 15.69 -23.52
C VAL A 344 -7.46 15.54 -23.74
N LYS A 345 -6.70 15.48 -22.66
CA LYS A 345 -5.26 15.24 -22.64
C LYS A 345 -4.94 13.87 -22.09
N ARG A 346 -3.83 13.31 -22.58
CA ARG A 346 -3.20 12.10 -22.05
C ARG A 346 -1.88 12.48 -21.41
N LEU A 347 -1.66 12.01 -20.19
CA LEU A 347 -0.46 12.22 -19.41
C LEU A 347 0.15 10.84 -19.11
N ALA A 348 1.43 10.68 -19.42
CA ALA A 348 2.22 9.52 -19.01
C ALA A 348 3.24 10.02 -17.99
N ILE A 349 3.02 9.69 -16.71
CA ILE A 349 3.87 10.11 -15.61
C ILE A 349 4.74 8.90 -15.25
N PRO A 350 6.08 8.94 -15.45
CA PRO A 350 6.95 7.78 -15.19
C PRO A 350 6.81 7.18 -13.78
N ASP A 351 6.86 5.84 -13.65
CA ASP A 351 6.88 5.11 -12.38
C ASP A 351 8.30 4.98 -11.84
N VAL A 352 8.51 5.27 -10.54
CA VAL A 352 9.84 5.11 -9.91
C VAL A 352 9.84 4.71 -8.45
N ASN A 353 8.72 4.85 -7.75
CA ASN A 353 8.50 3.89 -6.68
C ASN A 353 8.64 2.49 -7.28
N PRO A 354 8.96 1.52 -6.43
CA PRO A 354 8.76 0.13 -6.76
C PRO A 354 7.40 -0.08 -7.44
N SER A 355 7.41 -0.78 -8.58
CA SER A 355 6.19 -1.23 -9.22
C SER A 355 5.49 -2.22 -8.30
N VAL A 356 4.17 -2.09 -8.16
CA VAL A 356 3.39 -3.04 -7.35
C VAL A 356 3.58 -4.45 -7.90
N MET A 357 3.96 -5.39 -7.03
CA MET A 357 3.97 -6.81 -7.37
C MET A 357 2.52 -7.30 -7.45
N GLN A 358 1.96 -7.30 -8.65
CA GLN A 358 0.74 -8.04 -8.96
C GLN A 358 1.12 -9.44 -9.45
N ALA A 359 0.49 -10.47 -8.88
CA ALA A 359 0.83 -11.84 -9.21
C ALA A 359 -0.38 -12.78 -9.04
N PHE A 360 -0.31 -13.94 -9.68
CA PHE A 360 -1.11 -15.09 -9.29
C PHE A 360 -0.44 -15.80 -8.11
N VAL A 361 -1.08 -15.82 -6.95
CA VAL A 361 -0.54 -16.46 -5.74
C VAL A 361 -1.05 -17.88 -5.61
N PHE A 362 -0.15 -18.82 -5.29
CA PHE A 362 -0.54 -20.18 -4.91
C PHE A 362 -0.93 -20.20 -3.44
N ASN A 363 -2.01 -20.91 -3.09
CA ASN A 363 -2.34 -21.18 -1.71
C ASN A 363 -1.47 -22.33 -1.19
N LEU A 364 -0.36 -22.01 -0.51
CA LEU A 364 0.61 -22.98 0.00
C LEU A 364 0.04 -23.90 1.08
N ARG A 365 -1.15 -23.58 1.62
CA ARG A 365 -1.93 -24.44 2.53
C ARG A 365 -2.54 -25.66 1.82
N ARG A 366 -2.49 -25.71 0.48
CA ARG A 366 -2.93 -26.87 -0.32
C ARG A 366 -1.73 -27.76 -0.59
N ASP A 367 -1.80 -29.03 -0.17
CA ASP A 367 -0.71 -30.03 -0.34
C ASP A 367 -0.09 -30.06 -1.75
N LYS A 368 -0.92 -29.90 -2.79
CA LYS A 368 -0.48 -29.92 -4.20
C LYS A 368 0.49 -28.80 -4.58
N PHE A 369 0.59 -27.75 -3.77
CA PHE A 369 1.52 -26.63 -3.95
C PHE A 369 2.65 -26.63 -2.93
N SER A 370 2.84 -27.69 -2.14
CA SER A 370 3.92 -27.76 -1.15
C SER A 370 5.32 -27.84 -1.80
N ASP A 371 5.47 -28.58 -2.89
CA ASP A 371 6.74 -28.72 -3.61
C ASP A 371 7.04 -27.49 -4.49
N PRO A 372 8.17 -26.77 -4.28
CA PRO A 372 8.54 -25.61 -5.09
C PRO A 372 8.70 -25.93 -6.58
N ARG A 373 9.09 -27.15 -6.96
CA ARG A 373 9.25 -27.56 -8.36
C ARG A 373 7.93 -27.59 -9.09
N VAL A 374 6.83 -27.94 -8.41
CA VAL A 374 5.48 -27.85 -8.97
C VAL A 374 5.13 -26.39 -9.25
N ARG A 375 5.44 -25.48 -8.31
CA ARG A 375 5.14 -24.05 -8.48
C ARG A 375 5.99 -23.40 -9.57
N GLU A 376 7.28 -23.73 -9.64
CA GLU A 376 8.19 -23.34 -10.72
C GLU A 376 7.68 -23.84 -12.07
N ALA A 377 7.31 -25.12 -12.18
CA ALA A 377 6.74 -25.66 -13.42
C ALA A 377 5.46 -24.94 -13.86
N LEU A 378 4.60 -24.56 -12.91
CA LEU A 378 3.38 -23.82 -13.20
C LEU A 378 3.65 -22.36 -13.59
N SER A 379 4.66 -21.70 -13.03
CA SER A 379 5.05 -20.33 -13.39
C SER A 379 5.53 -20.22 -14.84
N LEU A 380 6.22 -21.28 -15.32
CA LEU A 380 6.67 -21.44 -16.71
C LEU A 380 5.52 -21.49 -17.72
N THR A 381 4.26 -21.67 -17.29
CA THR A 381 3.10 -21.66 -18.20
C THR A 381 2.61 -20.25 -18.56
N PHE A 382 3.10 -19.21 -17.87
CA PHE A 382 2.75 -17.82 -18.14
C PHE A 382 3.58 -17.24 -19.29
N ASP A 383 2.93 -17.06 -20.45
CA ASP A 383 3.56 -16.58 -21.67
C ASP A 383 3.45 -15.06 -21.80
N PHE A 384 4.28 -14.35 -21.01
CA PHE A 384 4.31 -12.88 -21.04
C PHE A 384 4.67 -12.31 -22.43
N PRO A 385 5.71 -12.78 -23.15
CA PRO A 385 6.00 -12.25 -24.49
C PRO A 385 4.80 -12.33 -25.44
N TRP A 386 4.09 -13.46 -25.44
CA TRP A 386 2.86 -13.58 -26.24
C TRP A 386 1.76 -12.63 -25.77
N LEU A 387 1.52 -12.54 -24.46
CA LEU A 387 0.53 -11.63 -23.90
C LEU A 387 0.86 -10.17 -24.23
N ASN A 388 2.12 -9.77 -24.13
CA ASN A 388 2.52 -8.39 -24.37
C ASN A 388 2.29 -7.98 -25.82
N ALA A 389 2.73 -8.82 -26.77
CA ALA A 389 2.57 -8.56 -28.20
C ALA A 389 1.09 -8.62 -28.66
N ASN A 390 0.31 -9.58 -28.17
CA ASN A 390 -1.03 -9.86 -28.70
C ASN A 390 -2.17 -9.21 -27.91
N ILE A 391 -1.96 -8.92 -26.63
CA ILE A 391 -3.01 -8.46 -25.71
C ILE A 391 -2.68 -7.09 -25.10
N PHE A 392 -1.41 -6.76 -24.92
CA PHE A 392 -0.97 -5.52 -24.26
C PHE A 392 -0.27 -4.51 -25.17
N TYR A 393 -0.23 -4.75 -26.49
CA TYR A 393 0.32 -3.81 -27.48
C TYR A 393 1.76 -3.37 -27.15
N ASP A 394 2.55 -4.28 -26.58
CA ASP A 394 3.94 -4.05 -26.16
C ASP A 394 4.11 -2.89 -25.16
N THR A 395 3.07 -2.59 -24.37
CA THR A 395 3.06 -1.43 -23.46
C THR A 395 3.44 -1.75 -22.02
N TYR A 396 3.66 -3.03 -21.67
CA TYR A 396 4.10 -3.45 -20.35
C TYR A 396 5.49 -4.09 -20.40
N LYS A 397 6.10 -4.22 -19.22
CA LYS A 397 7.31 -4.98 -18.94
C LYS A 397 6.98 -6.12 -17.99
N ARG A 398 7.75 -7.21 -18.03
CA ARG A 398 7.61 -8.29 -17.05
C ARG A 398 8.02 -7.76 -15.67
N THR A 399 7.27 -8.16 -14.65
CA THR A 399 7.70 -7.96 -13.25
C THR A 399 8.51 -9.17 -12.84
N GLU A 400 9.74 -8.93 -12.38
CA GLU A 400 10.74 -9.98 -12.12
C GLU A 400 11.34 -9.90 -10.70
N SER A 401 10.95 -8.90 -9.93
CA SER A 401 11.37 -8.67 -8.53
C SER A 401 10.18 -8.20 -7.70
N PHE A 402 10.15 -8.55 -6.41
CA PHE A 402 9.19 -8.04 -5.43
C PHE A 402 9.32 -6.53 -5.23
N PHE A 403 10.52 -5.98 -5.46
CA PHE A 403 10.84 -4.56 -5.37
C PHE A 403 11.13 -3.95 -6.74
N GLN A 404 10.52 -4.50 -7.80
CA GLN A 404 10.70 -4.11 -9.20
C GLN A 404 10.77 -2.59 -9.39
N ASN A 405 11.64 -2.12 -10.30
CA ASN A 405 11.79 -0.68 -10.63
C ASN A 405 12.38 0.17 -9.48
N SER A 406 13.20 -0.43 -8.63
CA SER A 406 13.93 0.26 -7.57
C SER A 406 15.33 -0.34 -7.35
N GLU A 407 16.17 0.35 -6.58
CA GLU A 407 17.50 -0.15 -6.19
C GLU A 407 17.44 -1.34 -5.23
N MET A 408 16.25 -1.64 -4.68
CA MET A 408 15.99 -2.74 -3.75
C MET A 408 15.76 -4.08 -4.48
N ALA A 409 15.55 -4.04 -5.80
CA ALA A 409 15.43 -5.25 -6.61
C ALA A 409 16.76 -6.01 -6.68
N ALA A 410 16.71 -7.33 -6.47
CA ALA A 410 17.88 -8.19 -6.64
C ALA A 410 18.21 -8.34 -8.13
N GLU A 411 19.51 -8.32 -8.44
CA GLU A 411 20.04 -8.53 -9.79
C GLU A 411 21.29 -9.42 -9.73
N GLY A 412 21.52 -10.22 -10.77
CA GLY A 412 22.70 -11.07 -10.89
C GLY A 412 22.81 -12.12 -9.77
N LEU A 413 24.04 -12.53 -9.45
CA LEU A 413 24.34 -13.36 -8.28
C LEU A 413 24.31 -12.52 -7.00
N PRO A 414 24.14 -13.13 -5.80
CA PRO A 414 24.25 -12.41 -4.54
C PRO A 414 25.59 -11.65 -4.47
N SER A 415 25.55 -10.36 -4.10
CA SER A 415 26.76 -9.60 -3.77
C SER A 415 27.42 -10.11 -2.49
N ASP A 416 28.68 -9.73 -2.23
CA ASP A 416 29.38 -10.12 -0.99
C ASP A 416 28.60 -9.71 0.26
N ALA A 417 27.97 -8.53 0.26
CA ALA A 417 27.14 -8.05 1.36
C ALA A 417 25.82 -8.85 1.50
N GLU A 418 25.21 -9.30 0.40
CA GLU A 418 24.07 -10.22 0.47
C GLU A 418 24.50 -11.60 0.98
N LEU A 419 25.68 -12.10 0.59
CA LEU A 419 26.20 -13.38 1.05
C LEU A 419 26.43 -13.39 2.56
N GLU A 420 26.95 -12.30 3.14
CA GLU A 420 27.10 -12.18 4.59
C GLU A 420 25.77 -12.37 5.34
N LEU A 421 24.65 -11.92 4.77
CA LEU A 421 23.31 -12.10 5.33
C LEU A 421 22.74 -13.51 5.09
N LEU A 422 23.05 -14.12 3.95
CA LEU A 422 22.42 -15.38 3.49
C LEU A 422 23.20 -16.64 3.93
N GLU A 423 24.51 -16.55 4.09
CA GLU A 423 25.38 -17.69 4.45
C GLU A 423 25.00 -18.35 5.78
N PRO A 424 24.60 -17.62 6.85
CA PRO A 424 24.09 -18.23 8.08
C PRO A 424 22.86 -19.12 7.87
N PHE A 425 22.15 -18.94 6.75
CA PHE A 425 20.95 -19.68 6.38
C PHE A 425 21.18 -20.68 5.24
N ARG A 426 22.43 -20.94 4.82
CA ARG A 426 22.75 -21.74 3.62
C ARG A 426 22.03 -23.10 3.58
N ASP A 427 21.99 -23.83 4.70
CA ASP A 427 21.36 -25.15 4.78
C ASP A 427 19.81 -25.11 4.70
N GLN A 428 19.21 -23.92 4.82
CA GLN A 428 17.76 -23.69 4.73
C GLN A 428 17.34 -23.08 3.39
N LEU A 429 18.30 -22.78 2.51
CA LEU A 429 18.07 -22.13 1.23
C LEU A 429 18.48 -23.06 0.07
N PRO A 430 17.81 -22.97 -1.09
CA PRO A 430 18.19 -23.78 -2.25
C PRO A 430 19.58 -23.39 -2.75
N GLU A 431 20.42 -24.36 -3.12
CA GLU A 431 21.77 -24.13 -3.63
C GLU A 431 21.77 -23.19 -4.86
N ARG A 432 20.76 -23.33 -5.73
CA ARG A 432 20.54 -22.48 -6.91
C ARG A 432 20.47 -20.98 -6.58
N LEU A 433 20.04 -20.60 -5.37
CA LEU A 433 20.00 -19.19 -4.94
C LEU A 433 21.39 -18.54 -4.93
N PHE A 434 22.43 -19.31 -4.68
CA PHE A 434 23.82 -18.85 -4.62
C PHE A 434 24.56 -18.98 -5.95
N GLU A 435 24.06 -19.81 -6.86
CA GLU A 435 24.77 -20.21 -8.09
C GLU A 435 24.12 -19.65 -9.37
N GLU A 436 22.82 -19.34 -9.33
CA GLU A 436 22.06 -18.85 -10.48
C GLU A 436 21.69 -17.37 -10.30
N PRO A 437 21.82 -16.55 -11.35
CA PRO A 437 21.46 -15.15 -11.27
C PRO A 437 19.94 -14.94 -11.21
N VAL A 438 19.52 -13.79 -10.68
CA VAL A 438 18.16 -13.28 -10.83
C VAL A 438 18.14 -12.04 -11.75
N PRO A 439 17.06 -11.76 -12.51
CA PRO A 439 15.87 -12.59 -12.71
C PRO A 439 16.15 -14.01 -13.19
N ILE A 440 15.37 -14.99 -12.74
CA ILE A 440 15.55 -16.39 -13.12
C ILE A 440 15.23 -16.52 -14.61
N GLU A 441 16.23 -16.88 -15.41
CA GLU A 441 16.06 -17.00 -16.86
C GLU A 441 15.28 -18.25 -17.24
N HIS A 442 14.43 -18.12 -18.26
CA HIS A 442 13.63 -19.20 -18.81
C HIS A 442 13.65 -19.15 -20.34
N PRO A 443 13.49 -20.31 -21.03
CA PRO A 443 13.45 -20.31 -22.48
C PRO A 443 12.36 -19.39 -23.04
N ASP A 444 12.68 -18.56 -24.03
CA ASP A 444 11.71 -17.70 -24.71
C ASP A 444 10.67 -18.51 -25.49
N ASP A 445 11.10 -19.63 -26.09
CA ASP A 445 10.22 -20.53 -26.82
C ASP A 445 9.28 -21.29 -25.86
N LEU A 446 7.98 -21.17 -26.10
CA LEU A 446 6.96 -21.79 -25.27
C LEU A 446 7.07 -23.32 -25.22
N ARG A 447 7.46 -23.99 -26.31
CA ARG A 447 7.57 -25.46 -26.32
C ARG A 447 8.74 -25.92 -25.48
N GLU A 448 9.88 -25.25 -25.56
CA GLU A 448 11.04 -25.52 -24.70
C GLU A 448 10.71 -25.25 -23.23
N ARG A 449 10.04 -24.14 -22.94
CA ARG A 449 9.59 -23.77 -21.59
C ARG A 449 8.65 -24.82 -20.99
N LEU A 450 7.66 -25.29 -21.76
CA LEU A 450 6.74 -26.35 -21.33
C LEU A 450 7.43 -27.71 -21.17
N ARG A 451 8.52 -27.99 -21.90
CA ARG A 451 9.33 -29.19 -21.68
C ARG A 451 10.02 -29.14 -20.31
N VAL A 452 10.64 -28.01 -19.97
CA VAL A 452 11.25 -27.80 -18.65
C VAL A 452 10.21 -27.95 -17.54
N ALA A 453 9.03 -27.34 -17.71
CA ALA A 453 7.92 -27.49 -16.77
C ALA A 453 7.51 -28.96 -16.56
N LEU A 454 7.41 -29.74 -17.64
CA LEU A 454 7.06 -31.17 -17.53
C LEU A 454 8.14 -31.98 -16.82
N ASP A 455 9.41 -31.68 -17.06
CA ASP A 455 10.53 -32.36 -16.42
C ASP A 455 10.55 -32.06 -14.90
N LEU A 456 10.34 -30.80 -14.49
CA LEU A 456 10.15 -30.43 -13.09
C LEU A 456 8.96 -31.14 -12.42
N LEU A 457 7.82 -31.26 -13.13
CA LEU A 457 6.65 -31.98 -12.61
C LEU A 457 6.94 -33.48 -12.42
N ARG A 458 7.71 -34.09 -13.32
CA ARG A 458 8.15 -35.49 -13.18
C ARG A 458 9.08 -35.69 -11.99
N GLU A 459 10.02 -34.79 -11.79
CA GLU A 459 10.91 -34.79 -10.63
C GLU A 459 10.13 -34.61 -9.32
N ALA A 460 9.00 -33.89 -9.36
CA ALA A 460 8.05 -33.75 -8.26
C ALA A 460 7.05 -34.91 -8.14
N GLY A 461 7.25 -36.01 -8.86
CA GLY A 461 6.44 -37.22 -8.73
C GLY A 461 5.14 -37.23 -9.54
N TYR A 462 5.03 -36.44 -10.60
CA TYR A 462 3.88 -36.46 -11.50
C TYR A 462 4.17 -37.16 -12.84
N GLU A 463 3.20 -37.92 -13.33
CA GLU A 463 3.22 -38.49 -14.69
C GLU A 463 1.92 -38.22 -15.45
N VAL A 464 2.01 -38.22 -16.78
CA VAL A 464 0.85 -38.03 -17.65
C VAL A 464 0.26 -39.40 -17.97
N GLU A 465 -0.93 -39.67 -17.44
CA GLU A 465 -1.71 -40.88 -17.68
C GLU A 465 -3.04 -40.51 -18.36
N ASP A 466 -3.32 -41.10 -19.53
CA ASP A 466 -4.51 -40.79 -20.34
C ASP A 466 -4.74 -39.28 -20.59
N GLY A 467 -3.63 -38.54 -20.76
CA GLY A 467 -3.65 -37.09 -20.98
C GLY A 467 -3.91 -36.26 -19.72
N VAL A 468 -3.95 -36.88 -18.54
CA VAL A 468 -4.12 -36.21 -17.25
C VAL A 468 -2.83 -36.37 -16.43
N LEU A 469 -2.33 -35.26 -15.90
CA LEU A 469 -1.17 -35.25 -15.02
C LEU A 469 -1.59 -35.72 -13.62
N ARG A 470 -1.02 -36.81 -13.13
CA ARG A 470 -1.34 -37.45 -11.84
C ARG A 470 -0.10 -37.64 -11.00
N HIS A 471 -0.24 -37.47 -9.70
CA HIS A 471 0.82 -37.81 -8.75
C HIS A 471 0.96 -39.33 -8.68
N THR A 472 2.15 -39.86 -8.91
CA THR A 472 2.42 -41.30 -9.04
C THR A 472 2.06 -42.10 -7.79
N GLU A 473 2.28 -41.54 -6.60
CA GLU A 473 1.95 -42.23 -5.35
C GLU A 473 0.46 -42.18 -4.96
N THR A 474 -0.23 -41.05 -5.22
CA THR A 474 -1.62 -40.84 -4.73
C THR A 474 -2.68 -41.06 -5.80
N GLY A 475 -2.29 -41.11 -7.08
CA GLY A 475 -3.19 -41.17 -8.24
C GLY A 475 -4.05 -39.91 -8.45
N ARG A 476 -3.93 -38.91 -7.56
CA ARG A 476 -4.72 -37.67 -7.63
C ARG A 476 -4.27 -36.83 -8.82
N PRO A 477 -5.20 -36.32 -9.65
CA PRO A 477 -4.86 -35.42 -10.73
C PRO A 477 -4.39 -34.07 -10.17
N LEU A 478 -3.43 -33.43 -10.84
CA LEU A 478 -3.12 -32.03 -10.56
C LEU A 478 -4.23 -31.15 -11.13
N SER A 479 -5.04 -30.57 -10.26
CA SER A 479 -6.13 -29.67 -10.62
C SER A 479 -5.94 -28.28 -10.03
N ILE A 480 -6.37 -27.24 -10.74
CA ILE A 480 -6.21 -25.83 -10.33
C ILE A 480 -7.48 -25.04 -10.67
N GLU A 481 -8.13 -24.45 -9.66
CA GLU A 481 -9.15 -23.41 -9.83
C GLU A 481 -8.53 -22.01 -9.62
N VAL A 482 -8.68 -21.12 -10.61
CA VAL A 482 -8.34 -19.70 -10.45
C VAL A 482 -9.57 -18.91 -10.06
N LEU A 483 -9.58 -18.37 -8.83
CA LEU A 483 -10.65 -17.53 -8.31
C LEU A 483 -10.44 -16.07 -8.72
N LEU A 484 -11.45 -15.46 -9.36
CA LEU A 484 -11.45 -14.06 -9.79
C LEU A 484 -12.77 -13.36 -9.43
N TYR A 485 -12.76 -12.03 -9.41
CA TYR A 485 -13.96 -11.19 -9.40
C TYR A 485 -14.04 -10.23 -10.60
N ASP A 486 -12.89 -9.83 -11.16
CA ASP A 486 -12.80 -9.01 -12.38
C ASP A 486 -12.69 -9.91 -13.62
N SER A 487 -13.74 -9.90 -14.46
CA SER A 487 -13.75 -10.64 -15.73
C SER A 487 -12.71 -10.14 -16.73
N GLY A 488 -12.21 -8.90 -16.57
CA GLY A 488 -11.15 -8.33 -17.40
C GLY A 488 -9.81 -9.08 -17.32
N LEU A 489 -9.58 -9.85 -16.26
CA LEU A 489 -8.39 -10.69 -16.10
C LEU A 489 -8.49 -12.05 -16.81
N GLU A 490 -9.68 -12.48 -17.26
CA GLU A 490 -9.82 -13.76 -17.98
C GLU A 490 -8.91 -13.84 -19.20
N ARG A 491 -8.78 -12.75 -19.96
CA ARG A 491 -7.91 -12.69 -21.16
C ARG A 491 -6.43 -12.95 -20.84
N VAL A 492 -6.02 -12.77 -19.58
CA VAL A 492 -4.66 -13.00 -19.08
C VAL A 492 -4.53 -14.43 -18.53
N VAL A 493 -5.53 -14.89 -17.77
CA VAL A 493 -5.54 -16.21 -17.13
C VAL A 493 -5.75 -17.34 -18.15
N GLN A 494 -6.66 -17.17 -19.10
CA GLN A 494 -7.03 -18.21 -20.08
C GLN A 494 -5.83 -18.73 -20.89
N PRO A 495 -4.93 -17.88 -21.45
CA PRO A 495 -3.71 -18.37 -22.10
C PRO A 495 -2.83 -19.23 -21.20
N MET A 496 -2.61 -18.83 -19.95
CA MET A 496 -1.84 -19.60 -18.98
C MET A 496 -2.49 -20.95 -18.68
N LEU A 497 -3.80 -21.00 -18.45
CA LEU A 497 -4.51 -22.26 -18.21
C LEU A 497 -4.49 -23.20 -19.42
N ARG A 498 -4.56 -22.66 -20.64
CA ARG A 498 -4.36 -23.47 -21.86
C ARG A 498 -2.96 -24.08 -21.92
N ASN A 499 -1.94 -23.36 -21.47
CA ASN A 499 -0.58 -23.89 -21.37
C ASN A 499 -0.46 -24.96 -20.27
N MET A 500 -1.09 -24.76 -19.10
CA MET A 500 -1.19 -25.80 -18.06
C MET A 500 -1.89 -27.07 -18.57
N ALA A 501 -2.99 -26.93 -19.34
CA ALA A 501 -3.71 -28.05 -19.92
C ALA A 501 -2.87 -28.87 -20.91
N ARG A 502 -1.90 -28.25 -21.61
CA ARG A 502 -0.94 -28.98 -22.47
C ARG A 502 0.00 -29.89 -21.69
N LEU A 503 0.20 -29.61 -20.39
CA LEU A 503 0.95 -30.47 -19.47
C LEU A 503 0.07 -31.55 -18.82
N GLY A 504 -1.22 -31.61 -19.14
CA GLY A 504 -2.20 -32.52 -18.53
C GLY A 504 -2.83 -32.02 -17.23
N VAL A 505 -2.56 -30.77 -16.83
CA VAL A 505 -3.16 -30.16 -15.63
C VAL A 505 -4.63 -29.82 -15.86
N GLN A 506 -5.50 -30.20 -14.93
CA GLN A 506 -6.92 -29.87 -14.98
C GLN A 506 -7.17 -28.46 -14.45
N SER A 507 -7.42 -27.49 -15.33
CA SER A 507 -7.54 -26.09 -14.94
C SER A 507 -8.91 -25.49 -15.20
N SER A 508 -9.32 -24.53 -14.38
CA SER A 508 -10.61 -23.81 -14.51
C SER A 508 -10.53 -22.39 -13.97
N ILE A 509 -11.45 -21.52 -14.41
CA ILE A 509 -11.65 -20.17 -13.85
C ILE A 509 -13.00 -20.16 -13.14
N ARG A 510 -13.01 -19.61 -11.93
CA ARG A 510 -14.22 -19.34 -11.16
C ARG A 510 -14.34 -17.84 -10.93
N ILE A 511 -15.36 -17.23 -11.52
CA ILE A 511 -15.67 -15.80 -11.35
C ILE A 511 -16.87 -15.68 -10.43
N VAL A 512 -16.75 -14.84 -9.41
CA VAL A 512 -17.79 -14.59 -8.41
C VAL A 512 -17.95 -13.09 -8.18
N ASP A 513 -19.03 -12.67 -7.51
CA ASP A 513 -19.17 -11.27 -7.11
C ASP A 513 -18.12 -10.88 -6.06
N ILE A 514 -17.84 -9.58 -5.93
CA ILE A 514 -16.81 -9.09 -5.01
C ILE A 514 -17.03 -9.56 -3.56
N ASN A 515 -18.27 -9.57 -3.05
CA ASN A 515 -18.51 -10.00 -1.68
C ASN A 515 -18.21 -11.50 -1.49
N GLN A 516 -18.63 -12.33 -2.44
CA GLN A 516 -18.27 -13.76 -2.44
C GLN A 516 -16.76 -13.98 -2.59
N TYR A 517 -16.08 -13.19 -3.42
CA TYR A 517 -14.62 -13.23 -3.60
C TYR A 517 -13.91 -12.93 -2.28
N LEU A 518 -14.23 -11.79 -1.65
CA LEU A 518 -13.67 -11.38 -0.36
C LEU A 518 -13.96 -12.42 0.72
N ASN A 519 -15.18 -12.99 0.76
CA ASN A 519 -15.53 -14.06 1.69
C ASN A 519 -14.59 -15.27 1.56
N ARG A 520 -14.31 -15.75 0.33
CA ARG A 520 -13.43 -16.90 0.08
C ARG A 520 -11.97 -16.59 0.42
N LEU A 521 -11.51 -15.35 0.20
CA LEU A 521 -10.14 -14.97 0.54
C LEU A 521 -9.85 -15.03 2.05
N ARG A 522 -10.78 -14.61 2.93
CA ARG A 522 -10.61 -14.71 4.40
C ARG A 522 -10.29 -16.12 4.87
N SER A 523 -11.06 -17.07 4.34
CA SER A 523 -11.01 -18.47 4.73
C SER A 523 -9.96 -19.23 3.93
N PHE A 524 -9.14 -18.51 3.15
CA PHE A 524 -8.16 -19.06 2.23
C PHE A 524 -8.74 -20.15 1.31
N ASP A 525 -10.01 -20.00 0.91
CA ASP A 525 -10.71 -20.96 0.06
C ASP A 525 -10.49 -20.65 -1.41
N PHE A 526 -9.26 -20.92 -1.86
CA PHE A 526 -8.88 -20.89 -3.26
C PHE A 526 -7.70 -21.83 -3.48
N ASP A 527 -7.43 -22.16 -4.74
CA ASP A 527 -6.15 -22.77 -5.14
C ASP A 527 -5.18 -21.67 -5.57
N MET A 528 -5.62 -20.83 -6.50
CA MET A 528 -4.87 -19.69 -7.01
C MET A 528 -5.77 -18.48 -7.16
N THR A 529 -5.24 -17.30 -6.88
CA THR A 529 -5.97 -16.03 -7.04
C THR A 529 -5.01 -14.88 -7.34
N THR A 530 -5.52 -13.68 -7.57
CA THR A 530 -4.66 -12.50 -7.81
C THR A 530 -4.42 -11.76 -6.50
N ALA A 531 -3.15 -11.46 -6.20
CA ALA A 531 -2.74 -10.65 -5.06
C ALA A 531 -1.88 -9.46 -5.51
N HIS A 532 -1.76 -8.48 -4.61
CA HIS A 532 -0.97 -7.26 -4.83
C HIS A 532 -0.10 -7.01 -3.60
N PHE A 533 1.19 -6.78 -3.82
CA PHE A 533 2.16 -6.47 -2.77
C PHE A 533 2.85 -5.14 -3.13
N PRO A 534 2.19 -4.01 -2.85
CA PRO A 534 2.78 -2.69 -3.07
C PRO A 534 3.98 -2.51 -2.13
N GLN A 535 5.12 -2.15 -2.71
CA GLN A 535 6.33 -1.80 -1.98
C GLN A 535 6.45 -0.28 -1.90
N SER A 536 6.80 0.25 -0.73
CA SER A 536 7.18 1.65 -0.57
C SER A 536 8.67 1.82 -0.98
N ASN A 537 9.16 3.06 -1.08
CA ASN A 537 10.61 3.29 -1.24
C ASN A 537 11.40 2.93 0.04
N ASN A 538 10.72 2.60 1.14
CA ASN A 538 11.27 2.32 2.46
C ASN A 538 10.45 1.17 3.07
N PRO A 539 10.53 -0.05 2.53
CA PRO A 539 9.77 -1.15 3.08
C PRO A 539 10.15 -1.35 4.55
N GLY A 540 9.16 -1.69 5.38
CA GLY A 540 9.35 -1.85 6.81
C GLY A 540 8.27 -2.73 7.44
N ASN A 541 7.51 -2.20 8.40
CA ASN A 541 6.62 -3.01 9.24
C ASN A 541 5.57 -3.81 8.43
N GLU A 542 5.12 -3.28 7.30
CA GLU A 542 4.15 -3.96 6.42
C GLU A 542 4.69 -5.26 5.80
N GLN A 543 6.01 -5.45 5.75
CA GLN A 543 6.60 -6.70 5.27
C GLN A 543 6.21 -7.89 6.16
N ARG A 544 5.94 -7.67 7.46
CA ARG A 544 5.43 -8.70 8.37
C ARG A 544 4.12 -9.26 7.85
N ASP A 545 3.20 -8.37 7.48
CA ASP A 545 1.87 -8.75 7.01
C ASP A 545 1.89 -9.44 5.65
N PHE A 546 2.89 -9.17 4.80
CA PHE A 546 2.97 -9.79 3.48
C PHE A 546 3.53 -11.20 3.54
N TRP A 547 4.57 -11.41 4.34
CA TRP A 547 5.45 -12.57 4.15
C TRP A 547 5.59 -13.48 5.36
N THR A 548 5.34 -12.98 6.58
CA THR A 548 5.79 -13.71 7.77
C THR A 548 4.88 -14.84 8.16
N SER A 549 5.48 -15.84 8.82
CA SER A 549 4.78 -17.05 9.27
C SER A 549 3.69 -16.74 10.30
N ALA A 550 3.87 -15.72 11.14
CA ALA A 550 2.94 -15.36 12.21
C ALA A 550 1.53 -14.97 11.70
N VAL A 551 1.46 -14.39 10.51
CA VAL A 551 0.20 -13.96 9.88
C VAL A 551 -0.32 -14.94 8.84
N ALA A 552 0.41 -16.03 8.56
CA ALA A 552 0.08 -16.97 7.49
C ALA A 552 -1.27 -17.68 7.69
N GLU A 553 -1.76 -17.84 8.92
CA GLU A 553 -3.07 -18.46 9.20
C GLU A 553 -4.12 -17.46 9.72
N VAL A 554 -3.76 -16.18 9.83
CA VAL A 554 -4.66 -15.14 10.33
C VAL A 554 -5.65 -14.75 9.21
N PRO A 555 -6.97 -14.88 9.41
CA PRO A 555 -7.95 -14.50 8.40
C PRO A 555 -7.76 -13.05 7.93
N GLN A 556 -7.81 -12.83 6.61
CA GLN A 556 -7.56 -11.53 5.95
C GLN A 556 -6.14 -10.96 6.08
N SER A 557 -5.17 -11.75 6.55
CA SER A 557 -3.78 -11.33 6.42
C SER A 557 -3.41 -11.09 4.95
N ARG A 558 -2.42 -10.22 4.74
CA ARG A 558 -1.91 -9.93 3.40
C ARG A 558 -1.01 -11.05 2.86
N ASN A 559 -0.61 -11.98 3.72
CA ASN A 559 0.01 -13.27 3.38
C ASN A 559 -1.04 -14.25 2.80
N LEU A 560 -1.66 -13.88 1.68
CA LEU A 560 -2.69 -14.68 1.01
C LEU A 560 -2.17 -16.05 0.59
N MET A 561 -0.90 -16.13 0.20
CA MET A 561 -0.22 -17.37 -0.17
C MET A 561 -0.03 -18.34 1.00
N GLY A 562 -0.04 -17.86 2.26
CA GLY A 562 0.24 -18.69 3.43
C GLY A 562 1.71 -19.12 3.51
N LEU A 563 2.63 -18.23 3.12
CA LEU A 563 4.06 -18.48 3.24
C LEU A 563 4.45 -18.57 4.71
N GLN A 564 5.17 -19.63 5.05
CA GLN A 564 5.80 -19.79 6.35
C GLN A 564 7.25 -20.20 6.09
N HIS A 565 8.20 -19.28 6.30
CA HIS A 565 9.61 -19.52 5.97
C HIS A 565 10.52 -18.79 6.96
N PRO A 566 11.30 -19.51 7.80
CA PRO A 566 12.04 -18.91 8.91
C PRO A 566 13.11 -17.91 8.45
N VAL A 567 13.73 -18.12 7.29
CA VAL A 567 14.69 -17.16 6.73
C VAL A 567 14.00 -15.88 6.25
N VAL A 568 12.77 -15.98 5.75
CA VAL A 568 12.00 -14.79 5.33
C VAL A 568 11.62 -14.00 6.58
N ASP A 569 11.15 -14.67 7.63
CA ASP A 569 10.88 -14.04 8.92
C ASP A 569 12.12 -13.31 9.45
N ALA A 570 13.28 -13.97 9.46
CA ALA A 570 14.52 -13.38 9.95
C ALA A 570 15.01 -12.19 9.12
N LEU A 571 14.87 -12.23 7.79
CA LEU A 571 15.27 -11.13 6.91
C LEU A 571 14.31 -9.94 7.03
N VAL A 572 13.01 -10.18 7.21
CA VAL A 572 12.02 -9.12 7.48
C VAL A 572 12.36 -8.39 8.79
N GLU A 573 12.66 -9.12 9.86
CA GLU A 573 13.03 -8.51 11.15
C GLU A 573 14.36 -7.75 11.10
N GLN A 574 15.30 -8.15 10.25
CA GLN A 574 16.53 -7.37 10.03
C GLN A 574 16.26 -6.14 9.18
N LEU A 575 15.44 -6.25 8.14
CA LEU A 575 15.04 -5.16 7.24
C LEU A 575 14.38 -4.01 8.02
N ILE A 576 13.47 -4.33 8.95
CA ILE A 576 12.81 -3.34 9.81
C ILE A 576 13.80 -2.57 10.69
N ARG A 577 14.91 -3.22 11.07
CA ARG A 577 16.00 -2.64 11.88
C ARG A 577 17.06 -1.89 11.06
N ALA A 578 16.91 -1.81 9.74
CA ALA A 578 17.94 -1.21 8.88
C ALA A 578 18.21 0.26 9.28
N ASP A 579 19.48 0.55 9.57
CA ASP A 579 19.93 1.84 10.09
C ASP A 579 20.30 2.86 9.01
N SER A 580 20.45 2.41 7.78
CA SER A 580 20.82 3.22 6.63
C SER A 580 20.12 2.74 5.35
N ARG A 581 20.10 3.61 4.34
CA ARG A 581 19.63 3.28 2.99
C ARG A 581 20.40 2.10 2.38
N GLU A 582 21.71 2.03 2.60
CA GLU A 582 22.57 1.00 2.04
C GLU A 582 22.27 -0.38 2.67
N THR A 583 22.14 -0.41 3.99
CA THR A 583 21.73 -1.59 4.76
C THR A 583 20.36 -2.09 4.30
N LEU A 584 19.38 -1.18 4.18
CA LEU A 584 18.03 -1.48 3.71
C LEU A 584 18.06 -2.11 2.32
N ASN A 585 18.74 -1.48 1.35
CA ASN A 585 18.84 -1.98 -0.02
C ASN A 585 19.47 -3.39 -0.08
N THR A 586 20.46 -3.66 0.77
CA THR A 586 21.11 -4.98 0.84
C THR A 586 20.17 -6.05 1.39
N LEU A 587 19.46 -5.74 2.48
CA LEU A 587 18.47 -6.63 3.10
C LEU A 587 17.28 -6.90 2.18
N THR A 588 16.79 -5.88 1.47
CA THR A 588 15.70 -6.06 0.49
C THR A 588 16.13 -6.94 -0.66
N ARG A 589 17.37 -6.82 -1.17
CA ARG A 589 17.87 -7.70 -2.25
C ARG A 589 18.01 -9.14 -1.78
N ALA A 590 18.52 -9.35 -0.56
CA ALA A 590 18.57 -10.68 0.04
C ALA A 590 17.16 -11.29 0.21
N LEU A 591 16.21 -10.51 0.75
CA LEU A 591 14.81 -10.92 0.92
C LEU A 591 14.13 -11.23 -0.43
N ASP A 592 14.27 -10.33 -1.41
CA ASP A 592 13.73 -10.48 -2.76
C ASP A 592 14.18 -11.80 -3.38
N ARG A 593 15.48 -12.09 -3.28
CA ARG A 593 16.07 -13.32 -3.79
C ARG A 593 15.49 -14.56 -3.11
N VAL A 594 15.41 -14.57 -1.78
CA VAL A 594 14.80 -15.68 -1.03
C VAL A 594 13.34 -15.89 -1.44
N LEU A 595 12.56 -14.81 -1.59
CA LEU A 595 11.16 -14.86 -2.01
C LEU A 595 10.98 -15.36 -3.45
N LEU A 596 11.82 -14.90 -4.39
CA LEU A 596 11.80 -15.35 -5.79
C LEU A 596 12.02 -16.86 -5.89
N TRP A 597 12.97 -17.40 -5.13
CA TRP A 597 13.26 -18.83 -5.07
C TRP A 597 12.21 -19.67 -4.34
N GLN A 598 11.22 -19.06 -3.68
CA GLN A 598 10.06 -19.81 -3.18
C GLN A 598 9.07 -20.18 -4.30
N PHE A 599 9.08 -19.50 -5.46
CA PHE A 599 8.08 -19.68 -6.51
C PHE A 599 6.62 -19.63 -5.98
N ALA A 600 6.38 -18.90 -4.90
CA ALA A 600 5.08 -18.94 -4.22
C ALA A 600 3.99 -18.14 -4.96
N MET A 601 4.37 -17.46 -6.05
CA MET A 601 3.49 -16.75 -6.95
C MET A 601 4.06 -16.71 -8.38
N ILE A 602 3.23 -16.32 -9.34
CA ILE A 602 3.59 -16.04 -10.73
C ILE A 602 3.50 -14.52 -10.95
N PRO A 603 4.62 -13.79 -10.94
CA PRO A 603 4.63 -12.34 -11.20
C PRO A 603 4.01 -12.00 -12.55
N HIS A 604 3.18 -10.95 -12.58
CA HIS A 604 2.58 -10.43 -13.81
C HIS A 604 3.54 -9.48 -14.52
N TYR A 605 3.15 -8.20 -14.61
CA TYR A 605 3.73 -7.18 -15.45
C TYR A 605 3.42 -5.79 -14.88
N HIS A 606 4.17 -4.78 -15.32
CA HIS A 606 4.02 -3.38 -14.92
C HIS A 606 4.20 -2.43 -16.13
N SER A 607 3.68 -1.19 -16.05
CA SER A 607 3.83 -0.18 -17.12
C SER A 607 5.12 0.61 -17.01
N GLY A 608 5.62 0.86 -15.80
CA GLY A 608 6.73 1.79 -15.61
C GLY A 608 6.31 3.26 -15.78
N GLU A 609 5.00 3.52 -15.84
CA GLU A 609 4.36 4.84 -15.90
C GLU A 609 2.88 4.75 -15.44
N THR A 610 2.39 5.81 -14.79
CA THR A 610 0.95 6.02 -14.58
C THR A 610 0.40 6.77 -15.76
N ARG A 611 -0.58 6.15 -16.42
CA ARG A 611 -1.30 6.70 -17.56
C ARG A 611 -2.57 7.36 -17.07
N ILE A 612 -2.71 8.64 -17.35
CA ILE A 612 -3.87 9.44 -16.96
C ILE A 612 -4.48 10.02 -18.23
N ALA A 613 -5.80 10.04 -18.30
CA ALA A 613 -6.50 10.93 -19.21
C ALA A 613 -7.42 11.87 -18.45
N VAL A 614 -7.38 13.14 -18.85
CA VAL A 614 -8.14 14.21 -18.22
C VAL A 614 -8.82 15.07 -19.25
N TRP A 615 -10.01 15.56 -18.95
CA TRP A 615 -10.56 16.72 -19.64
C TRP A 615 -9.70 17.94 -19.33
N ASP A 616 -9.39 18.73 -20.35
CA ASP A 616 -8.40 19.81 -20.29
C ASP A 616 -8.93 21.06 -19.56
N LYS A 617 -9.53 20.87 -18.38
CA LYS A 617 -9.98 21.94 -17.48
C LYS A 617 -9.10 22.07 -16.24
N PHE A 618 -8.17 21.14 -16.02
CA PHE A 618 -7.27 21.17 -14.87
C PHE A 618 -5.93 21.79 -15.25
N ASP A 619 -5.31 22.41 -14.27
CA ASP A 619 -3.92 22.81 -14.29
C ASP A 619 -3.20 22.26 -13.07
N TRP A 620 -1.88 22.22 -13.15
CA TRP A 620 -1.01 21.73 -12.09
C TRP A 620 0.40 22.33 -12.27
N PRO A 621 1.20 22.42 -11.19
CA PRO A 621 2.56 22.89 -11.30
C PRO A 621 3.46 21.86 -12.01
N GLU A 622 4.38 22.35 -12.85
CA GLU A 622 5.46 21.54 -13.44
C GLU A 622 6.83 22.02 -12.92
N PRO A 623 7.79 21.11 -12.70
CA PRO A 623 7.68 19.66 -12.84
C PRO A 623 6.83 19.04 -11.72
N TYR A 624 6.28 17.83 -11.97
CA TYR A 624 5.68 17.02 -10.90
C TYR A 624 6.66 16.82 -9.74
N PRO A 625 6.16 16.64 -8.50
CA PRO A 625 7.00 16.31 -7.37
C PRO A 625 7.94 15.14 -7.68
N LYS A 626 9.19 15.24 -7.22
CA LYS A 626 10.24 14.26 -7.54
C LYS A 626 9.82 12.88 -7.15
N TYR A 627 9.21 12.67 -6.00
CA TYR A 627 8.83 11.35 -5.55
C TYR A 627 7.35 11.06 -5.76
N GLY A 628 6.52 11.88 -6.44
CA GLY A 628 5.13 11.51 -6.75
C GLY A 628 4.20 12.54 -7.41
N MET A 629 2.94 12.17 -7.67
CA MET A 629 1.92 13.14 -8.11
C MET A 629 1.10 13.62 -6.92
N ASP A 630 1.01 14.93 -6.74
CA ASP A 630 0.13 15.57 -5.76
C ASP A 630 -1.13 16.08 -6.46
N LEU A 631 -2.21 15.31 -6.42
CA LEU A 631 -3.50 15.73 -6.99
C LEU A 631 -4.13 16.88 -6.20
N ASP A 632 -3.76 17.07 -4.94
CA ASP A 632 -4.31 18.15 -4.12
C ASP A 632 -3.75 19.51 -4.58
N ALA A 633 -2.57 19.53 -5.18
CA ALA A 633 -1.97 20.71 -5.79
C ALA A 633 -2.61 21.11 -7.14
N TRP A 634 -3.52 20.31 -7.70
CA TRP A 634 -4.21 20.62 -8.95
C TRP A 634 -5.35 21.61 -8.71
N TRP A 635 -5.73 22.38 -9.74
CA TRP A 635 -6.89 23.27 -9.70
C TRP A 635 -7.70 23.22 -10.98
N VAL A 636 -8.95 23.67 -10.91
CA VAL A 636 -9.80 23.89 -12.09
C VAL A 636 -9.53 25.29 -12.64
N ASP A 637 -9.20 25.36 -13.93
CA ASP A 637 -9.15 26.62 -14.68
C ASP A 637 -10.59 27.01 -15.08
N PRO A 638 -11.14 28.11 -14.54
CA PRO A 638 -12.54 28.47 -14.75
C PRO A 638 -12.86 28.80 -16.21
N GLU A 639 -11.90 29.34 -16.97
CA GLU A 639 -12.11 29.69 -18.38
C GLU A 639 -12.14 28.44 -19.24
N ARG A 640 -11.20 27.51 -19.01
CA ARG A 640 -11.16 26.22 -19.72
C ARG A 640 -12.37 25.36 -19.39
N GLU A 641 -12.79 25.31 -18.12
CA GLU A 641 -14.02 24.62 -17.73
C GLU A 641 -15.26 25.21 -18.42
N ALA A 642 -15.40 26.53 -18.45
CA ALA A 642 -16.52 27.19 -19.12
C ALA A 642 -16.56 26.90 -20.63
N GLU A 643 -15.41 26.87 -21.30
CA GLU A 643 -15.32 26.55 -22.72
C GLU A 643 -15.63 25.06 -22.99
N ILE A 644 -15.12 24.14 -22.18
CA ILE A 644 -15.46 22.71 -22.28
C ILE A 644 -16.97 22.51 -22.12
N ASN A 645 -17.57 23.10 -21.08
CA ASN A 645 -19.02 23.01 -20.84
C ASN A 645 -19.85 23.55 -22.01
N ARG A 646 -19.40 24.64 -22.63
CA ARG A 646 -20.05 25.21 -23.82
C ARG A 646 -19.97 24.27 -25.03
N ARG A 647 -18.84 23.61 -25.24
CA ARG A 647 -18.64 22.68 -26.37
C ARG A 647 -19.38 21.37 -26.18
N VAL A 648 -19.40 20.82 -24.96
CA VAL A 648 -20.13 19.59 -24.63
C VAL A 648 -21.63 19.80 -24.82
N ARG A 649 -22.20 20.93 -24.37
CA ARG A 649 -23.64 21.23 -24.55
C ARG A 649 -24.10 21.45 -26.01
N ARG A 650 -23.17 21.71 -26.93
CA ARG A 650 -23.47 21.94 -28.35
C ARG A 650 -23.42 20.66 -29.19
N ARG A 651 -22.88 19.58 -28.63
CA ARG A 651 -22.88 18.23 -29.21
C ARG A 651 -24.11 17.47 -28.70
#